data_AF-A0AAV2I7N2-F1
#
_entry.id   AF-A0AAV2I7N2-F1
#
_cell.length_a   1.000
_cell.length_b   1.000
_cell.length_c   1.000
_cell.angle_alpha   90.00
_cell.angle_beta   90.00
_cell.angle_gamma   90.00
#
_symmetry.space_group_name_H-M   'P 1'
#
loop_
_entity.id
_entity.type
_entity.pdbx_description
1 polymer ?
#
loop_
_entity_poly.entity_id
_entity_poly.type
_entity_poly.pdbx_seq_one_letter_code
_entity_poly.pdbx_strand_id
1 'polypeptide(L)'
;SSRFFKFYFQDPRMMACNWANLDYFAQLLGEDQRAHTALEMLVDDLHTDKEHTISTFLSHSGSEDFLWGLVRLLGNISPRVAGNAAYIIGTLAESELGCLRILSLAKGRHNKESKKILNDLTRMLAFDDPESVMNAAGTLGTLAESLEGREWMLSETCIDDMLDHVAALLGADNLWTASNAALVLARLCISEGGCLSILKHSHSQTILARVIQALGVDEAGRGMNAAFAIGRLCDMDSGRQRLLQLPDCNKMISSLSKMLSCEDTGASKNACFALSCLAASLDGHGRLLSNANSDNVVNTLARLLMAEDSETGWFAAMTLRTLASQPKGCLKLREFPQVQSALKKIEQLSEVNPDLKDEVLITLEILKHLDPPEPPTITVLGPNLCEASWMPVSTKSGFDVRYQLYEGNNCCYTGPSCQFEVKTLTPHTTYNFKIRAITDVDESPFSEATTVTTEEDIPEAPQNVCVLGATATQLKVGWDPPVKFHGIPKGYYVYQGKTMVTHTTELTAIVSGLTPSTSYEVEVCAATFKGKGPRSSCTGTTADMGAHVPGKPVVQVLGRNEMHVSWDAPQVPMGRITRYDVSMNGQIFYSGTELTCSAHRLTPDTDYTFIVTAITSEGRFDSKSTKKRTAKDEFDLNRAPLYQPKKKEEEPQKPTLHKKRRSDTKSARARSAKVDNTQA
;
A
#
# COMPACT_ATOMS: atom_id res chain seq x y z
N SER A 1 16.12 -22.62 -42.79
CA SER A 1 15.64 -21.50 -43.62
C SER A 1 16.45 -21.44 -44.90
N SER A 2 16.00 -22.14 -45.94
CA SER A 2 16.71 -22.31 -47.23
C SER A 2 15.77 -21.93 -48.39
N ARG A 3 15.37 -20.66 -48.42
CA ARG A 3 14.76 -20.04 -49.60
C ARG A 3 15.55 -18.77 -49.87
N PHE A 4 15.59 -18.31 -51.12
CA PHE A 4 16.29 -17.13 -51.63
C PHE A 4 17.64 -17.37 -52.31
N PHE A 5 17.62 -18.24 -53.33
CA PHE A 5 18.26 -17.99 -54.63
C PHE A 5 17.24 -18.43 -55.70
N LYS A 6 16.26 -17.58 -56.02
CA LYS A 6 15.28 -17.86 -57.08
C LYS A 6 14.96 -16.60 -57.90
N PHE A 7 15.57 -16.58 -59.08
CA PHE A 7 15.13 -16.02 -60.36
C PHE A 7 15.25 -14.51 -60.66
N TYR A 8 16.04 -14.20 -61.71
CA TYR A 8 15.58 -13.92 -63.09
C TYR A 8 16.62 -14.56 -64.04
N PHE A 9 16.28 -15.48 -64.95
CA PHE A 9 15.95 -15.23 -66.36
C PHE A 9 15.04 -16.34 -66.94
N GLN A 10 14.14 -15.95 -67.85
CA GLN A 10 13.25 -16.84 -68.61
C GLN A 10 13.89 -17.24 -69.96
N ASP A 11 14.10 -18.54 -70.20
CA ASP A 11 13.82 -19.25 -71.46
C ASP A 11 13.73 -20.77 -71.15
N PRO A 12 12.54 -21.41 -71.16
CA PRO A 12 12.39 -22.82 -70.86
C PRO A 12 12.63 -23.66 -72.12
N ARG A 13 13.89 -23.75 -72.53
CA ARG A 13 14.37 -24.89 -73.29
C ARG A 13 15.08 -25.80 -72.30
N MET A 14 14.66 -27.07 -72.21
CA MET A 14 15.42 -28.11 -71.51
C MET A 14 16.86 -28.11 -72.08
N MET A 15 17.75 -27.35 -71.46
CA MET A 15 19.17 -27.47 -71.73
C MET A 15 19.61 -28.76 -71.06
N ALA A 16 20.11 -29.69 -71.87
CA ALA A 16 20.83 -30.83 -71.34
C ALA A 16 21.96 -30.29 -70.46
N CYS A 17 21.99 -30.70 -69.20
CA CYS A 17 23.04 -30.26 -68.30
C CYS A 17 24.41 -30.68 -68.83
N ASN A 18 25.43 -29.84 -68.61
CA ASN A 18 26.73 -29.97 -69.26
C ASN A 18 27.52 -31.19 -68.77
N TRP A 19 27.15 -31.77 -67.62
CA TRP A 19 27.72 -33.00 -67.07
C TRP A 19 27.53 -34.25 -67.96
N ALA A 20 26.68 -34.20 -69.00
CA ALA A 20 26.54 -35.29 -69.97
C ALA A 20 27.83 -35.56 -70.80
N ASN A 21 28.76 -34.60 -70.85
CA ASN A 21 30.03 -34.68 -71.59
C ASN A 21 31.25 -34.63 -70.65
N LEU A 22 31.23 -35.45 -69.58
CA LEU A 22 32.30 -35.69 -68.59
C LEU A 22 33.68 -35.11 -68.94
N ASP A 23 34.16 -34.23 -68.05
CA ASP A 23 35.53 -33.69 -67.92
C ASP A 23 35.77 -32.20 -68.27
N TYR A 24 34.73 -31.36 -68.21
CA TYR A 24 34.95 -29.90 -68.27
C TYR A 24 35.47 -29.32 -66.93
N PHE A 25 35.26 -30.00 -65.79
CA PHE A 25 35.79 -29.54 -64.50
C PHE A 25 37.32 -29.47 -64.47
N ALA A 26 38.01 -30.38 -65.17
CA ALA A 26 39.47 -30.33 -65.29
C ALA A 26 39.97 -29.05 -65.99
N GLN A 27 39.12 -28.39 -66.79
CA GLN A 27 39.48 -27.12 -67.44
C GLN A 27 39.55 -25.95 -66.43
N LEU A 28 38.92 -26.07 -65.25
CA LEU A 28 39.03 -25.09 -64.16
C LEU A 28 40.46 -24.98 -63.60
N LEU A 29 41.34 -25.95 -63.90
CA LEU A 29 42.73 -25.93 -63.46
C LEU A 29 43.59 -24.90 -64.22
N GLY A 30 43.12 -24.43 -65.39
CA GLY A 30 43.78 -23.41 -66.20
C GLY A 30 43.36 -21.98 -65.84
N GLU A 31 44.03 -21.00 -66.47
CA GLU A 31 43.67 -19.57 -66.41
C GLU A 31 43.34 -19.01 -67.82
N ASP A 32 43.14 -19.90 -68.79
CA ASP A 32 42.87 -19.54 -70.17
C ASP A 32 41.35 -19.43 -70.44
N GLN A 33 40.99 -19.10 -71.69
CA GLN A 33 39.59 -18.95 -72.08
C GLN A 33 38.75 -20.23 -71.88
N ARG A 34 39.39 -21.41 -71.84
CA ARG A 34 38.69 -22.69 -71.57
C ARG A 34 38.26 -22.77 -70.11
N ALA A 35 39.11 -22.33 -69.18
CA ALA A 35 38.75 -22.22 -67.77
C ALA A 35 37.56 -21.27 -67.56
N HIS A 36 37.52 -20.13 -68.25
CA HIS A 36 36.38 -19.21 -68.20
C HIS A 36 35.09 -19.85 -68.74
N THR A 37 35.18 -20.59 -69.84
CA THR A 37 34.03 -21.29 -70.43
C THR A 37 33.52 -22.39 -69.49
N ALA A 38 34.42 -23.17 -68.90
CA ALA A 38 34.08 -24.19 -67.91
C ALA A 38 33.43 -23.59 -66.65
N LEU A 39 33.85 -22.39 -66.24
CA LEU A 39 33.26 -21.66 -65.13
C LEU A 39 31.81 -21.25 -65.44
N GLU A 40 31.55 -20.70 -66.63
CA GLU A 40 30.19 -20.37 -67.08
C GLU A 40 29.29 -21.62 -67.17
N MET A 41 29.81 -22.73 -67.71
CA MET A 41 29.07 -24.01 -67.76
C MET A 41 28.70 -24.52 -66.35
N LEU A 42 29.58 -24.35 -65.37
CA LEU A 42 29.30 -24.73 -63.98
C LEU A 42 28.25 -23.82 -63.33
N VAL A 43 28.26 -22.52 -63.62
CA VAL A 43 27.18 -21.62 -63.19
C VAL A 43 25.85 -22.06 -63.78
N ASP A 44 25.79 -22.38 -65.07
CA ASP A 44 24.58 -22.84 -65.76
C ASP A 44 24.06 -24.17 -65.17
N ASP A 45 24.96 -25.12 -64.89
CA ASP A 45 24.62 -26.39 -64.25
C ASP A 45 24.08 -26.17 -62.83
N LEU A 46 24.68 -25.27 -62.03
CA LEU A 46 24.20 -24.91 -60.69
C LEU A 46 22.81 -24.23 -60.72
N HIS A 47 22.54 -23.41 -61.74
CA HIS A 47 21.22 -22.82 -61.94
C HIS A 47 20.17 -23.86 -62.36
N THR A 48 20.58 -24.88 -63.11
CA THR A 48 19.69 -25.93 -63.63
C THR A 48 19.35 -26.96 -62.56
N ASP A 49 20.36 -27.52 -61.90
CA ASP A 49 20.21 -28.50 -60.82
C ASP A 49 21.32 -28.32 -59.78
N LYS A 50 21.08 -27.42 -58.83
CA LYS A 50 22.04 -27.06 -57.76
C LYS A 50 22.50 -28.28 -56.97
N GLU A 51 21.56 -29.07 -56.44
CA GLU A 51 21.87 -30.18 -55.53
C GLU A 51 22.67 -31.29 -56.23
N HIS A 52 22.24 -31.66 -57.44
CA HIS A 52 22.95 -32.67 -58.22
C HIS A 52 24.34 -32.19 -58.65
N THR A 53 24.47 -30.93 -59.05
CA THR A 53 25.74 -30.35 -59.48
C THR A 53 26.74 -30.26 -58.32
N ILE A 54 26.31 -29.80 -57.13
CA ILE A 54 27.15 -29.80 -55.92
C ILE A 54 27.61 -31.23 -55.60
N SER A 55 26.69 -32.19 -55.57
CA SER A 55 27.00 -33.60 -55.27
C SER A 55 27.99 -34.19 -56.27
N THR A 56 27.80 -33.92 -57.56
CA THR A 56 28.66 -34.40 -58.65
C THR A 56 30.04 -33.78 -58.58
N PHE A 57 30.12 -32.46 -58.36
CA PHE A 57 31.40 -31.75 -58.23
C PHE A 57 32.18 -32.24 -57.02
N LEU A 58 31.55 -32.33 -55.83
CA LEU A 58 32.24 -32.72 -54.60
C LEU A 58 32.63 -34.20 -54.57
N SER A 59 31.87 -35.07 -55.25
CA SER A 59 32.18 -36.51 -55.34
C SER A 59 33.25 -36.84 -56.38
N HIS A 60 33.63 -35.87 -57.23
CA HIS A 60 34.65 -36.06 -58.24
C HIS A 60 36.03 -36.28 -57.60
N SER A 61 36.83 -37.21 -58.14
CA SER A 61 38.15 -37.56 -57.60
C SER A 61 39.14 -36.38 -57.60
N GLY A 62 39.09 -35.52 -58.62
CA GLY A 62 39.88 -34.28 -58.74
C GLY A 62 39.30 -33.04 -58.07
N SER A 63 38.25 -33.16 -57.26
CA SER A 63 37.50 -32.01 -56.73
C SER A 63 38.32 -31.06 -55.85
N GLU A 64 39.35 -31.53 -55.14
CA GLU A 64 40.27 -30.66 -54.39
C GLU A 64 41.05 -29.73 -55.33
N ASP A 65 41.56 -30.27 -56.45
CA ASP A 65 42.30 -29.50 -57.44
C ASP A 65 41.38 -28.49 -58.13
N PHE A 66 40.12 -28.87 -58.40
CA PHE A 66 39.14 -27.98 -59.00
C PHE A 66 38.77 -26.82 -58.07
N LEU A 67 38.64 -27.08 -56.76
CA LEU A 67 38.45 -26.02 -55.77
C LEU A 67 39.64 -25.05 -55.76
N TRP A 68 40.87 -25.54 -55.86
CA TRP A 68 42.05 -24.68 -56.04
C TRP A 68 41.99 -23.85 -57.34
N GLY A 69 41.52 -24.45 -58.44
CA GLY A 69 41.24 -23.74 -59.69
C GLY A 69 40.26 -22.59 -59.50
N LEU A 70 39.14 -22.83 -58.82
CA LEU A 70 38.16 -21.80 -58.47
C LEU A 70 38.77 -20.68 -57.59
N VAL A 71 39.59 -21.03 -56.60
CA VAL A 71 40.30 -20.06 -55.75
C VAL A 71 41.28 -19.20 -56.55
N ARG A 72 41.95 -19.74 -57.58
CA ARG A 72 42.80 -18.93 -58.48
C ARG A 72 41.96 -17.99 -59.35
N LEU A 73 40.85 -18.49 -59.92
CA LEU A 73 39.94 -17.70 -60.75
C LEU A 73 39.23 -16.58 -59.97
N LEU A 74 39.06 -16.74 -58.65
CA LEU A 74 38.58 -15.69 -57.75
C LEU A 74 39.50 -14.45 -57.75
N GLY A 75 40.81 -14.66 -57.90
CA GLY A 75 41.82 -13.60 -57.98
C GLY A 75 41.92 -12.92 -59.35
N ASN A 76 41.06 -13.28 -60.33
CA ASN A 76 41.15 -12.76 -61.68
C ASN A 76 40.87 -11.23 -61.74
N ILE A 77 41.42 -10.58 -62.78
CA ILE A 77 41.24 -9.15 -63.04
C ILE A 77 39.85 -8.88 -63.64
N SER A 78 39.30 -9.83 -64.40
CA SER A 78 37.96 -9.74 -64.97
C SER A 78 36.90 -9.89 -63.88
N PRO A 79 36.07 -8.86 -63.63
CA PRO A 79 35.03 -8.92 -62.60
C PRO A 79 34.11 -10.10 -62.78
N ARG A 80 33.64 -10.35 -64.01
CA ARG A 80 32.71 -11.45 -64.33
C ARG A 80 33.29 -12.83 -64.04
N VAL A 81 34.58 -13.06 -64.32
CA VAL A 81 35.24 -14.34 -64.02
C VAL A 81 35.36 -14.53 -62.51
N ALA A 82 35.85 -13.51 -61.80
CA ALA A 82 35.94 -13.55 -60.34
C ALA A 82 34.54 -13.72 -59.69
N GLY A 83 33.53 -13.03 -60.22
CA GLY A 83 32.13 -13.08 -59.79
C GLY A 83 31.51 -14.48 -59.94
N ASN A 84 31.72 -15.14 -61.08
CA ASN A 84 31.27 -16.51 -61.29
C ASN A 84 32.00 -17.49 -60.35
N ALA A 85 33.31 -17.31 -60.15
CA ALA A 85 34.07 -18.13 -59.21
C ALA A 85 33.58 -17.95 -57.77
N ALA A 86 33.32 -16.70 -57.35
CA ALA A 86 32.74 -16.41 -56.03
C ALA A 86 31.37 -17.07 -55.87
N TYR A 87 30.48 -16.96 -56.86
CA TYR A 87 29.16 -17.60 -56.83
C TYR A 87 29.27 -19.11 -56.63
N ILE A 88 30.07 -19.80 -57.45
CA ILE A 88 30.26 -21.25 -57.36
C ILE A 88 30.82 -21.65 -55.99
N ILE A 89 31.82 -20.93 -55.48
CA ILE A 89 32.39 -21.18 -54.14
C ILE A 89 31.32 -21.00 -53.07
N GLY A 90 30.51 -19.94 -53.15
CA GLY A 90 29.41 -19.68 -52.22
C GLY A 90 28.36 -20.79 -52.26
N THR A 91 27.94 -21.21 -53.46
CA THR A 91 26.96 -22.28 -53.65
C THR A 91 27.46 -23.63 -53.15
N LEU A 92 28.73 -23.97 -53.39
CA LEU A 92 29.34 -25.19 -52.83
C LEU A 92 29.40 -25.14 -51.29
N ALA A 93 29.67 -23.95 -50.72
CA ALA A 93 29.72 -23.72 -49.28
C ALA A 93 28.34 -23.79 -48.59
N GLU A 94 27.23 -23.82 -49.32
CA GLU A 94 25.90 -24.12 -48.74
C GLU A 94 25.81 -25.57 -48.22
N SER A 95 26.66 -26.47 -48.73
CA SER A 95 26.75 -27.84 -48.24
C SER A 95 27.81 -27.98 -47.14
N GLU A 96 27.54 -28.79 -46.11
CA GLU A 96 28.48 -29.02 -45.01
C GLU A 96 29.85 -29.49 -45.50
N LEU A 97 29.87 -30.48 -46.41
CA LEU A 97 31.10 -30.99 -47.00
C LEU A 97 31.84 -29.93 -47.82
N GLY A 98 31.14 -29.15 -48.65
CA GLY A 98 31.75 -28.10 -49.46
C GLY A 98 32.35 -26.99 -48.59
N CYS A 99 31.62 -26.53 -47.56
CA CYS A 99 32.09 -25.54 -46.61
C CYS A 99 33.36 -26.01 -45.87
N LEU A 100 33.35 -27.24 -45.34
CA LEU A 100 34.50 -27.83 -44.66
C LEU A 100 35.75 -27.88 -45.57
N ARG A 101 35.57 -28.26 -46.85
CA ARG A 101 36.68 -28.34 -47.81
C ARG A 101 37.22 -26.95 -48.17
N ILE A 102 36.35 -25.98 -48.44
CA ILE A 102 36.74 -24.60 -48.73
C ILE A 102 37.48 -23.98 -47.53
N LEU A 103 36.99 -24.19 -46.31
CA LEU A 103 37.66 -23.69 -45.09
C LEU A 103 38.97 -24.42 -44.80
N SER A 104 39.07 -25.72 -45.12
CA SER A 104 40.34 -26.47 -45.05
C SER A 104 41.40 -25.87 -45.98
N LEU A 105 40.99 -25.52 -47.22
CA LEU A 105 41.84 -24.84 -48.18
C LEU A 105 42.29 -23.46 -47.66
N ALA A 106 41.34 -22.67 -47.13
CA ALA A 106 41.62 -21.35 -46.57
C ALA A 106 42.59 -21.40 -45.37
N LYS A 107 42.46 -22.41 -44.49
CA LYS A 107 43.27 -22.59 -43.28
C LYS A 107 44.63 -23.29 -43.53
N GLY A 108 44.91 -23.73 -44.74
CA GLY A 108 46.11 -24.49 -45.08
C GLY A 108 47.41 -23.76 -44.74
N ARG A 109 48.22 -24.33 -43.82
CA ARG A 109 49.41 -23.72 -43.20
C ARG A 109 50.63 -23.52 -44.12
N HIS A 110 50.59 -23.98 -45.37
CA HIS A 110 51.79 -24.07 -46.22
C HIS A 110 51.71 -23.39 -47.59
N ASN A 111 50.61 -22.73 -47.97
CA ASN A 111 50.51 -22.03 -49.25
C ASN A 111 50.31 -20.52 -49.06
N LYS A 112 51.07 -19.66 -49.74
CA LYS A 112 50.81 -18.21 -49.75
C LYS A 112 49.47 -17.88 -50.44
N GLU A 113 48.95 -18.80 -51.24
CA GLU A 113 47.69 -18.66 -51.97
C GLU A 113 46.45 -18.96 -51.11
N SER A 114 46.55 -19.74 -50.03
CA SER A 114 45.38 -20.04 -49.16
C SER A 114 44.87 -18.80 -48.41
N LYS A 115 45.76 -17.85 -48.11
CA LYS A 115 45.43 -16.56 -47.47
C LYS A 115 44.73 -15.55 -48.40
N LYS A 116 44.48 -15.91 -49.66
CA LYS A 116 43.92 -14.97 -50.64
C LYS A 116 42.39 -14.99 -50.71
N ILE A 117 41.70 -16.06 -50.29
CA ILE A 117 40.25 -16.18 -50.49
C ILE A 117 39.48 -14.99 -49.90
N LEU A 118 39.71 -14.66 -48.62
CA LEU A 118 39.05 -13.52 -47.99
C LEU A 118 39.50 -12.18 -48.59
N ASN A 119 40.78 -12.04 -48.92
CA ASN A 119 41.33 -10.84 -49.56
C ASN A 119 40.71 -10.58 -50.94
N ASP A 120 40.58 -11.62 -51.75
CA ASP A 120 40.00 -11.53 -53.09
C ASP A 120 38.50 -11.24 -53.01
N LEU A 121 37.75 -11.93 -52.15
CA LEU A 121 36.34 -11.59 -51.90
C LEU A 121 36.18 -10.15 -51.39
N THR A 122 37.05 -9.69 -50.49
CA THR A 122 37.03 -8.32 -49.97
C THR A 122 37.30 -7.30 -51.07
N ARG A 123 38.31 -7.53 -51.92
CA ARG A 123 38.61 -6.69 -53.08
C ARG A 123 37.43 -6.63 -54.06
N MET A 124 36.72 -7.74 -54.27
CA MET A 124 35.56 -7.80 -55.15
C MET A 124 34.40 -6.94 -54.67
N LEU A 125 34.28 -6.66 -53.36
CA LEU A 125 33.24 -5.77 -52.82
C LEU A 125 33.36 -4.33 -53.34
N ALA A 126 34.53 -3.95 -53.88
CA ALA A 126 34.81 -2.64 -54.46
C ALA A 126 34.68 -2.61 -56.00
N PHE A 127 34.21 -3.69 -56.64
CA PHE A 127 34.04 -3.72 -58.10
C PHE A 127 32.88 -2.81 -58.56
N ASP A 128 33.01 -2.28 -59.78
CA ASP A 128 31.93 -1.54 -60.44
C ASP A 128 30.80 -2.46 -60.95
N ASP A 129 31.06 -3.76 -61.05
CA ASP A 129 30.10 -4.77 -61.53
C ASP A 129 29.18 -5.26 -60.38
N PRO A 130 27.87 -4.90 -60.37
CA PRO A 130 27.00 -5.16 -59.22
C PRO A 130 26.75 -6.65 -58.95
N GLU A 131 26.76 -7.48 -59.99
CA GLU A 131 26.55 -8.92 -59.89
C GLU A 131 27.75 -9.59 -59.20
N SER A 132 28.97 -9.22 -59.61
CA SER A 132 30.20 -9.69 -58.96
C SER A 132 30.29 -9.26 -57.50
N VAL A 133 29.91 -8.01 -57.19
CA VAL A 133 29.84 -7.51 -55.79
C VAL A 133 28.81 -8.31 -54.99
N MET A 134 27.63 -8.54 -55.54
CA MET A 134 26.56 -9.32 -54.90
C MET A 134 27.00 -10.76 -54.62
N ASN A 135 27.66 -11.41 -55.59
CA ASN A 135 28.18 -12.77 -55.45
C ASN A 135 29.27 -12.84 -54.38
N ALA A 136 30.20 -11.88 -54.35
CA ALA A 136 31.22 -11.81 -53.31
C ALA A 136 30.60 -11.64 -51.91
N ALA A 137 29.67 -10.69 -51.75
CA ALA A 137 28.98 -10.46 -50.47
C ALA A 137 28.16 -11.68 -50.03
N GLY A 138 27.44 -12.33 -50.97
CA GLY A 138 26.69 -13.56 -50.70
C GLY A 138 27.59 -14.69 -50.23
N THR A 139 28.72 -14.91 -50.90
CA THR A 139 29.71 -15.94 -50.54
C THR A 139 30.33 -15.68 -49.18
N LEU A 140 30.69 -14.44 -48.85
CA LEU A 140 31.12 -14.06 -47.50
C LEU A 140 30.05 -14.37 -46.46
N GLY A 141 28.80 -14.08 -46.79
CA GLY A 141 27.65 -14.43 -45.97
C GLY A 141 27.63 -15.93 -45.72
N THR A 142 27.66 -16.77 -46.76
CA THR A 142 27.57 -18.24 -46.64
C THR A 142 28.73 -18.81 -45.82
N LEU A 143 29.95 -18.32 -46.03
CA LEU A 143 31.10 -18.76 -45.23
C LEU A 143 30.97 -18.36 -43.76
N ALA A 144 30.34 -17.23 -43.44
CA ALA A 144 30.09 -16.80 -42.06
C ALA A 144 28.95 -17.57 -41.35
N GLU A 145 28.25 -18.49 -42.03
CA GLU A 145 27.16 -19.26 -41.45
C GLU A 145 27.64 -20.28 -40.40
N SER A 146 28.81 -20.89 -40.62
CA SER A 146 29.43 -21.84 -39.69
C SER A 146 30.29 -21.14 -38.62
N LEU A 147 30.51 -21.81 -37.48
CA LEU A 147 31.41 -21.31 -36.45
C LEU A 147 32.83 -21.19 -36.97
N GLU A 148 33.29 -22.23 -37.66
CA GLU A 148 34.63 -22.37 -38.21
C GLU A 148 34.96 -21.29 -39.25
N GLY A 149 33.94 -20.88 -40.03
CA GLY A 149 34.07 -19.83 -41.02
C GLY A 149 34.13 -18.44 -40.39
N ARG A 150 33.30 -18.16 -39.37
CA ARG A 150 33.42 -16.91 -38.59
C ARG A 150 34.78 -16.77 -37.92
N GLU A 151 35.23 -17.81 -37.23
CA GLU A 151 36.54 -17.79 -36.55
C GLU A 151 37.69 -17.59 -37.55
N TRP A 152 37.58 -18.21 -38.72
CA TRP A 152 38.54 -17.99 -39.79
C TRP A 152 38.54 -16.54 -40.26
N MET A 153 37.39 -15.98 -40.64
CA MET A 153 37.30 -14.59 -41.11
C MET A 153 37.83 -13.59 -40.09
N LEU A 154 37.51 -13.79 -38.80
CA LEU A 154 37.96 -12.94 -37.70
C LEU A 154 39.47 -13.07 -37.41
N SER A 155 40.12 -14.14 -37.87
CA SER A 155 41.55 -14.36 -37.71
C SER A 155 42.40 -13.76 -38.83
N GLU A 156 41.76 -13.37 -39.95
CA GLU A 156 42.43 -12.82 -41.11
C GLU A 156 42.70 -11.32 -40.96
N THR A 157 43.80 -10.85 -41.56
CA THR A 157 44.26 -9.45 -41.39
C THR A 157 43.42 -8.43 -42.15
N CYS A 158 42.63 -8.86 -43.14
CA CYS A 158 41.78 -7.97 -43.95
C CYS A 158 40.36 -7.82 -43.42
N ILE A 159 40.05 -8.35 -42.23
CA ILE A 159 38.71 -8.27 -41.63
C ILE A 159 38.23 -6.81 -41.50
N ASP A 160 39.11 -5.89 -41.12
CA ASP A 160 38.79 -4.46 -40.97
C ASP A 160 38.42 -3.84 -42.32
N ASP A 161 39.23 -4.08 -43.36
CA ASP A 161 38.93 -3.64 -44.74
C ASP A 161 37.61 -4.23 -45.23
N MET A 162 37.35 -5.52 -44.96
CA MET A 162 36.11 -6.19 -45.33
C MET A 162 34.91 -5.52 -44.64
N LEU A 163 34.99 -5.21 -43.35
CA LEU A 163 33.93 -4.54 -42.61
C LEU A 163 33.64 -3.15 -43.18
N ASP A 164 34.65 -2.39 -43.58
CA ASP A 164 34.48 -1.08 -44.22
C ASP A 164 33.72 -1.19 -45.55
N HIS A 165 34.09 -2.14 -46.41
CA HIS A 165 33.41 -2.36 -47.69
C HIS A 165 31.96 -2.86 -47.49
N VAL A 166 31.76 -3.84 -46.61
CA VAL A 166 30.42 -4.35 -46.27
C VAL A 166 29.53 -3.24 -45.73
N ALA A 167 30.06 -2.38 -44.84
CA ALA A 167 29.29 -1.26 -44.30
C ALA A 167 28.94 -0.20 -45.36
N ALA A 168 29.80 0.02 -46.35
CA ALA A 168 29.50 0.89 -47.48
C ALA A 168 28.36 0.33 -48.33
N LEU A 169 28.35 -0.98 -48.58
CA LEU A 169 27.34 -1.67 -49.40
C LEU A 169 25.94 -1.71 -48.78
N LEU A 170 25.79 -1.46 -47.47
CA LEU A 170 24.46 -1.33 -46.83
C LEU A 170 23.60 -0.22 -47.46
N GLY A 171 24.26 0.80 -48.04
CA GLY A 171 23.61 1.91 -48.73
C GLY A 171 23.57 1.76 -50.26
N ALA A 172 23.87 0.58 -50.82
CA ALA A 172 23.86 0.36 -52.26
C ALA A 172 22.44 0.46 -52.85
N ASP A 173 22.33 0.96 -54.08
CA ASP A 173 21.05 1.06 -54.81
C ASP A 173 20.45 -0.32 -55.11
N ASN A 174 21.32 -1.32 -55.35
CA ASN A 174 20.89 -2.70 -55.49
C ASN A 174 20.55 -3.29 -54.12
N LEU A 175 19.26 -3.53 -53.89
CA LEU A 175 18.74 -4.06 -52.63
C LEU A 175 19.28 -5.45 -52.29
N TRP A 176 19.56 -6.30 -53.28
CA TRP A 176 20.12 -7.64 -53.05
C TRP A 176 21.58 -7.58 -52.60
N THR A 177 22.37 -6.69 -53.22
CA THR A 177 23.74 -6.40 -52.76
C THR A 177 23.74 -5.88 -51.32
N ALA A 178 22.87 -4.91 -51.02
CA ALA A 178 22.73 -4.35 -49.68
C ALA A 178 22.24 -5.40 -48.66
N SER A 179 21.35 -6.30 -49.08
CA SER A 179 20.87 -7.40 -48.23
C SER A 179 21.96 -8.42 -47.93
N ASN A 180 22.77 -8.82 -48.92
CA ASN A 180 23.92 -9.69 -48.71
C ASN A 180 24.97 -9.03 -47.79
N ALA A 181 25.22 -7.73 -47.93
CA ALA A 181 26.07 -6.99 -47.01
C ALA A 181 25.53 -7.01 -45.56
N ALA A 182 24.22 -6.79 -45.39
CA ALA A 182 23.57 -6.91 -44.09
C ALA A 182 23.64 -8.34 -43.53
N LEU A 183 23.51 -9.36 -44.38
CA LEU A 183 23.62 -10.77 -44.01
C LEU A 183 25.02 -11.12 -43.50
N VAL A 184 26.08 -10.60 -44.12
CA VAL A 184 27.47 -10.78 -43.62
C VAL A 184 27.58 -10.27 -42.19
N LEU A 185 27.13 -9.04 -41.92
CA LEU A 185 27.18 -8.48 -40.56
C LEU A 185 26.31 -9.26 -39.58
N ALA A 186 25.08 -9.63 -39.98
CA ALA A 186 24.17 -10.42 -39.16
C ALA A 186 24.81 -11.76 -38.74
N ARG A 187 25.47 -12.44 -39.68
CA ARG A 187 26.14 -13.72 -39.43
C ARG A 187 27.38 -13.57 -38.57
N LEU A 188 28.21 -12.54 -38.78
CA LEU A 188 29.34 -12.25 -37.90
C LEU A 188 28.86 -11.98 -36.46
N CYS A 189 27.78 -11.20 -36.29
CA CYS A 189 27.19 -10.91 -34.98
C CYS A 189 26.57 -12.13 -34.26
N ILE A 190 26.49 -13.30 -34.89
CA ILE A 190 26.10 -14.52 -34.17
C ILE A 190 27.11 -14.82 -33.05
N SER A 191 28.41 -14.58 -33.28
CA SER A 191 29.47 -14.79 -32.28
C SER A 191 29.85 -13.51 -31.55
N GLU A 192 30.26 -13.64 -30.29
CA GLU A 192 30.78 -12.52 -29.49
C GLU A 192 32.01 -11.88 -30.17
N GLY A 193 32.90 -12.69 -30.74
CA GLY A 193 34.07 -12.22 -31.48
C GLY A 193 33.70 -11.32 -32.67
N GLY A 194 32.65 -11.65 -33.41
CA GLY A 194 32.19 -10.82 -34.53
C GLY A 194 31.58 -9.50 -34.07
N CYS A 195 30.75 -9.51 -33.01
CA CYS A 195 30.28 -8.28 -32.38
C CYS A 195 31.45 -7.41 -31.90
N LEU A 196 32.43 -7.99 -31.21
CA LEU A 196 33.60 -7.26 -30.72
C LEU A 196 34.46 -6.69 -31.85
N SER A 197 34.60 -7.40 -32.97
CA SER A 197 35.30 -6.91 -34.16
C SER A 197 34.65 -5.63 -34.69
N ILE A 198 33.31 -5.61 -34.85
CA ILE A 198 32.57 -4.42 -35.26
C ILE A 198 32.66 -3.28 -34.22
N LEU A 199 32.57 -3.60 -32.93
CA LEU A 199 32.58 -2.60 -31.85
C LEU A 199 33.96 -1.97 -31.61
N LYS A 200 35.04 -2.72 -31.85
CA LYS A 200 36.44 -2.26 -31.71
C LYS A 200 37.01 -1.66 -33.00
N HIS A 201 36.32 -1.83 -34.13
CA HIS A 201 36.73 -1.28 -35.41
C HIS A 201 36.97 0.23 -35.34
N SER A 202 37.99 0.74 -36.03
CA SER A 202 38.32 2.17 -36.09
C SER A 202 37.14 3.03 -36.58
N HIS A 203 36.39 2.51 -37.55
CA HIS A 203 35.17 3.12 -38.10
C HIS A 203 33.85 2.60 -37.49
N SER A 204 33.89 1.99 -36.29
CA SER A 204 32.71 1.37 -35.66
C SER A 204 31.47 2.27 -35.63
N GLN A 205 31.64 3.56 -35.31
CA GLN A 205 30.52 4.51 -35.28
C GLN A 205 29.81 4.63 -36.64
N THR A 206 30.57 4.67 -37.73
CA THR A 206 30.05 4.73 -39.09
C THR A 206 29.35 3.43 -39.47
N ILE A 207 29.96 2.29 -39.15
CA ILE A 207 29.38 0.96 -39.41
C ILE A 207 28.02 0.84 -38.72
N LEU A 208 27.94 1.14 -37.41
CA LEU A 208 26.70 1.07 -36.65
C LEU A 208 25.63 2.03 -37.20
N ALA A 209 26.01 3.25 -37.59
CA ALA A 209 25.09 4.20 -38.20
C ALA A 209 24.53 3.68 -39.54
N ARG A 210 25.36 3.02 -40.36
CA ARG A 210 24.93 2.39 -41.62
C ARG A 210 24.00 1.21 -41.38
N VAL A 211 24.26 0.38 -40.36
CA VAL A 211 23.34 -0.71 -39.97
C VAL A 211 21.98 -0.14 -39.54
N ILE A 212 21.94 0.97 -38.79
CA ILE A 212 20.69 1.65 -38.43
C ILE A 212 19.97 2.18 -39.69
N GLN A 213 20.70 2.75 -40.65
CA GLN A 213 20.11 3.25 -41.90
C GLN A 213 19.58 2.14 -42.81
N ALA A 214 20.13 0.93 -42.70
CA ALA A 214 19.70 -0.25 -43.44
C ALA A 214 18.37 -0.84 -42.92
N LEU A 215 17.91 -0.45 -41.72
CA LEU A 215 16.62 -0.84 -41.18
C LEU A 215 15.46 -0.41 -42.08
N GLY A 216 14.48 -1.27 -42.22
CA GLY A 216 13.33 -1.05 -43.07
C GLY A 216 12.64 -2.36 -43.42
N VAL A 217 11.60 -2.24 -44.24
CA VAL A 217 10.93 -3.38 -44.85
C VAL A 217 11.22 -3.31 -46.33
N ASP A 218 11.80 -4.36 -46.88
CA ASP A 218 12.14 -4.49 -48.29
C ASP A 218 12.09 -5.97 -48.70
N GLU A 219 11.82 -6.23 -49.98
CA GLU A 219 11.66 -7.58 -50.52
C GLU A 219 12.95 -8.41 -50.49
N ALA A 220 14.12 -7.76 -50.42
CA ALA A 220 15.42 -8.43 -50.38
C ALA A 220 15.82 -8.87 -48.96
N GLY A 221 15.15 -8.39 -47.91
CA GLY A 221 15.44 -8.72 -46.52
C GLY A 221 16.61 -7.94 -45.90
N ARG A 222 17.03 -6.81 -46.48
CA ARG A 222 18.13 -5.99 -45.93
C ARG A 222 17.82 -5.54 -44.51
N GLY A 223 16.64 -4.97 -44.30
CA GLY A 223 16.23 -4.50 -42.98
C GLY A 223 16.10 -5.62 -41.95
N MET A 224 15.61 -6.80 -42.36
CA MET A 224 15.51 -7.99 -41.51
C MET A 224 16.89 -8.41 -40.97
N ASN A 225 17.89 -8.50 -41.85
CA ASN A 225 19.27 -8.84 -41.47
C ASN A 225 19.91 -7.75 -40.58
N ALA A 226 19.69 -6.47 -40.91
CA ALA A 226 20.16 -5.35 -40.09
C ALA A 226 19.56 -5.36 -38.67
N ALA A 227 18.26 -5.65 -38.54
CA ALA A 227 17.61 -5.77 -37.23
C ALA A 227 18.18 -6.94 -36.41
N PHE A 228 18.46 -8.09 -37.03
CA PHE A 228 19.10 -9.22 -36.36
C PHE A 228 20.50 -8.83 -35.85
N ALA A 229 21.32 -8.20 -36.68
CA ALA A 229 22.64 -7.71 -36.29
C ALA A 229 22.56 -6.72 -35.10
N ILE A 230 21.61 -5.77 -35.14
CA ILE A 230 21.36 -4.84 -34.03
C ILE A 230 20.95 -5.58 -32.77
N GLY A 231 20.06 -6.57 -32.85
CA GLY A 231 19.66 -7.37 -31.69
C GLY A 231 20.84 -8.07 -31.04
N ARG A 232 21.70 -8.73 -31.83
CA ARG A 232 22.92 -9.38 -31.35
C ARG A 232 23.95 -8.40 -30.77
N LEU A 233 24.10 -7.21 -31.35
CA LEU A 233 24.95 -6.15 -30.81
C LEU A 233 24.38 -5.59 -29.50
N CYS A 234 23.07 -5.40 -29.41
CA CYS A 234 22.38 -4.97 -28.20
C CYS A 234 22.39 -6.04 -27.10
N ASP A 235 22.48 -7.32 -27.44
CA ASP A 235 22.60 -8.41 -26.46
C ASP A 235 23.85 -8.23 -25.58
N MET A 236 24.90 -7.60 -26.13
CA MET A 236 26.10 -7.18 -25.38
C MET A 236 25.94 -5.79 -24.76
N ASP A 237 26.31 -5.62 -23.50
CA ASP A 237 26.26 -4.32 -22.80
C ASP A 237 27.04 -3.23 -23.54
N SER A 238 28.25 -3.55 -24.03
CA SER A 238 29.10 -2.61 -24.77
C SER A 238 28.48 -2.19 -26.11
N GLY A 239 27.86 -3.11 -26.84
CA GLY A 239 27.19 -2.81 -28.10
C GLY A 239 25.93 -1.99 -27.90
N ARG A 240 25.12 -2.34 -26.88
CA ARG A 240 23.93 -1.57 -26.48
C ARG A 240 24.28 -0.13 -26.11
N GLN A 241 25.29 0.07 -25.26
CA GLN A 241 25.75 1.41 -24.88
C GLN A 241 26.18 2.24 -26.09
N ARG A 242 26.93 1.64 -27.03
CA ARG A 242 27.38 2.33 -28.24
C ARG A 242 26.22 2.72 -29.15
N LEU A 243 25.28 1.82 -29.39
CA LEU A 243 24.08 2.11 -30.19
C LEU A 243 23.21 3.20 -29.56
N LEU A 244 23.06 3.21 -28.22
CA LEU A 244 22.31 4.23 -27.49
C LEU A 244 22.95 5.62 -27.53
N GLN A 245 24.27 5.70 -27.70
CA GLN A 245 25.03 6.95 -27.81
C GLN A 245 25.00 7.55 -29.23
N LEU A 246 24.58 6.79 -30.24
CA LEU A 246 24.49 7.30 -31.61
C LEU A 246 23.37 8.34 -31.76
N PRO A 247 23.59 9.41 -32.55
CA PRO A 247 22.55 10.40 -32.85
C PRO A 247 21.29 9.79 -33.48
N ASP A 248 21.45 8.70 -34.24
CA ASP A 248 20.36 8.03 -34.94
C ASP A 248 19.62 6.98 -34.08
N CYS A 249 19.92 6.86 -32.78
CA CYS A 249 19.25 5.91 -31.88
C CYS A 249 17.71 6.04 -31.90
N ASN A 250 17.18 7.27 -31.90
CA ASN A 250 15.72 7.48 -31.99
C ASN A 250 15.14 7.02 -33.33
N LYS A 251 15.90 7.17 -34.43
CA LYS A 251 15.51 6.66 -35.75
C LYS A 251 15.58 5.14 -35.81
N MET A 252 16.56 4.52 -35.15
CA MET A 252 16.65 3.07 -34.98
C MET A 252 15.35 2.52 -34.35
N ILE A 253 14.95 3.05 -33.18
CA ILE A 253 13.72 2.63 -32.49
C ILE A 253 12.48 2.88 -33.37
N SER A 254 12.42 4.02 -34.05
CA SER A 254 11.30 4.34 -34.95
C SER A 254 11.22 3.37 -36.13
N SER A 255 12.36 2.93 -36.67
CA SER A 255 12.43 2.00 -37.80
C SER A 255 12.07 0.58 -37.36
N LEU A 256 12.56 0.13 -36.20
CA LEU A 256 12.16 -1.13 -35.58
C LEU A 256 10.65 -1.16 -35.27
N SER A 257 10.08 -0.04 -34.80
CA SER A 257 8.62 0.09 -34.59
C SER A 257 7.81 -0.09 -35.88
N LYS A 258 8.31 0.44 -37.01
CA LYS A 258 7.69 0.23 -38.32
C LYS A 258 7.80 -1.23 -38.77
N MET A 259 8.97 -1.83 -38.59
CA MET A 259 9.21 -3.24 -38.93
C MET A 259 8.32 -4.20 -38.13
N LEU A 260 8.06 -3.92 -36.85
CA LEU A 260 7.10 -4.68 -36.03
C LEU A 260 5.69 -4.75 -36.63
N SER A 261 5.30 -3.74 -37.42
CA SER A 261 3.95 -3.64 -37.98
C SER A 261 3.84 -4.25 -39.39
N CYS A 262 4.89 -4.92 -39.86
CA CYS A 262 4.97 -5.47 -41.21
C CYS A 262 4.26 -6.84 -41.32
N GLU A 263 3.80 -7.18 -42.54
CA GLU A 263 3.29 -8.52 -42.87
C GLU A 263 4.38 -9.60 -42.89
N ASP A 264 5.63 -9.22 -43.13
CA ASP A 264 6.77 -10.13 -43.02
C ASP A 264 7.03 -10.49 -41.56
N THR A 265 6.71 -11.74 -41.20
CA THR A 265 6.88 -12.27 -39.86
C THR A 265 8.34 -12.34 -39.45
N GLY A 266 9.28 -12.53 -40.39
CA GLY A 266 10.72 -12.52 -40.10
C GLY A 266 11.22 -11.15 -39.67
N ALA A 267 10.80 -10.10 -40.38
CA ALA A 267 11.13 -8.72 -40.04
C ALA A 267 10.54 -8.32 -38.68
N SER A 268 9.29 -8.72 -38.41
CA SER A 268 8.61 -8.47 -37.14
C SER A 268 9.30 -9.19 -35.97
N LYS A 269 9.68 -10.46 -36.12
CA LYS A 269 10.42 -11.23 -35.10
C LYS A 269 11.78 -10.61 -34.78
N ASN A 270 12.55 -10.25 -35.80
CA ASN A 270 13.86 -9.60 -35.60
C ASN A 270 13.72 -8.21 -34.96
N ALA A 271 12.65 -7.48 -35.25
CA ALA A 271 12.36 -6.22 -34.59
C ALA A 271 11.99 -6.40 -33.11
N CYS A 272 11.18 -7.42 -32.76
CA CYS A 272 10.92 -7.81 -31.37
C CYS A 272 12.23 -8.12 -30.63
N PHE A 273 13.07 -9.00 -31.21
CA PHE A 273 14.36 -9.37 -30.63
C PHE A 273 15.28 -8.15 -30.41
N ALA A 274 15.41 -7.28 -31.41
CA ALA A 274 16.23 -6.08 -31.27
C ALA A 274 15.72 -5.12 -30.18
N LEU A 275 14.40 -4.94 -30.10
CA LEU A 275 13.77 -4.09 -29.08
C LEU A 275 13.86 -4.70 -27.67
N SER A 276 13.72 -6.02 -27.53
CA SER A 276 13.86 -6.68 -26.23
C SER A 276 15.32 -6.61 -25.74
N CYS A 277 16.31 -6.86 -26.61
CA CYS A 277 17.72 -6.67 -26.26
C CYS A 277 18.00 -5.20 -25.89
N LEU A 278 17.49 -4.23 -26.64
CA LEU A 278 17.66 -2.81 -26.31
C LEU A 278 17.04 -2.47 -24.93
N ALA A 279 15.82 -2.95 -24.67
CA ALA A 279 15.07 -2.67 -23.44
C ALA A 279 15.59 -3.43 -22.21
N ALA A 280 16.48 -4.40 -22.37
CA ALA A 280 17.00 -5.16 -21.25
C ALA A 280 17.95 -4.34 -20.33
N SER A 281 18.30 -3.08 -20.69
CA SER A 281 19.06 -2.17 -19.82
C SER A 281 18.21 -0.97 -19.40
N LEU A 282 18.54 -0.34 -18.28
CA LEU A 282 17.80 0.82 -17.77
C LEU A 282 17.77 1.98 -18.79
N ASP A 283 18.91 2.28 -19.41
CA ASP A 283 19.03 3.37 -20.40
C ASP A 283 18.26 3.08 -21.69
N GLY A 284 18.37 1.85 -22.21
CA GLY A 284 17.70 1.46 -23.44
C GLY A 284 16.19 1.36 -23.26
N HIS A 285 15.76 0.84 -22.12
CA HIS A 285 14.35 0.85 -21.70
C HIS A 285 13.79 2.26 -21.60
N GLY A 286 14.49 3.15 -20.89
CA GLY A 286 14.10 4.56 -20.77
C GLY A 286 14.02 5.26 -22.13
N ARG A 287 14.98 4.99 -23.02
CA ARG A 287 15.01 5.54 -24.38
C ARG A 287 13.85 5.04 -25.24
N LEU A 288 13.54 3.74 -25.18
CA LEU A 288 12.42 3.14 -25.90
C LEU A 288 11.08 3.72 -25.45
N LEU A 289 10.85 3.81 -24.14
CA LEU A 289 9.62 4.36 -23.58
C LEU A 289 9.45 5.87 -23.82
N SER A 290 10.55 6.60 -23.99
CA SER A 290 10.52 8.04 -24.29
C SER A 290 10.43 8.33 -25.80
N ASN A 291 10.48 7.30 -26.66
CA ASN A 291 10.39 7.47 -28.10
C ASN A 291 8.96 7.79 -28.52
N ALA A 292 8.79 8.65 -29.54
CA ALA A 292 7.47 9.03 -30.06
C ALA A 292 6.62 7.84 -30.55
N ASN A 293 7.25 6.70 -30.87
CA ASN A 293 6.56 5.48 -31.33
C ASN A 293 6.36 4.43 -30.23
N SER A 294 6.64 4.73 -28.95
CA SER A 294 6.50 3.78 -27.83
C SER A 294 5.12 3.13 -27.79
N ASP A 295 4.08 3.95 -27.98
CA ASP A 295 2.69 3.52 -27.88
C ASP A 295 2.33 2.59 -29.06
N ASN A 296 2.87 2.89 -30.25
CA ASN A 296 2.72 2.03 -31.41
C ASN A 296 3.41 0.67 -31.21
N VAL A 297 4.61 0.66 -30.60
CA VAL A 297 5.32 -0.58 -30.23
C VAL A 297 4.44 -1.42 -29.30
N VAL A 298 3.96 -0.87 -28.20
CA VAL A 298 3.12 -1.60 -27.22
C VAL A 298 1.83 -2.13 -27.87
N ASN A 299 1.13 -1.30 -28.64
CA ASN A 299 -0.07 -1.70 -29.37
C ASN A 299 0.18 -2.84 -30.35
N THR A 300 1.31 -2.80 -31.05
CA THR A 300 1.66 -3.80 -32.06
C THR A 300 2.06 -5.11 -31.41
N LEU A 301 2.84 -5.07 -30.34
CA LEU A 301 3.18 -6.26 -29.55
C LEU A 301 1.92 -6.96 -29.02
N ALA A 302 0.92 -6.21 -28.53
CA ALA A 302 -0.35 -6.77 -28.10
C ALA A 302 -1.12 -7.48 -29.23
N ARG A 303 -1.01 -7.01 -30.48
CA ARG A 303 -1.59 -7.69 -31.65
C ARG A 303 -0.79 -8.93 -32.04
N LEU A 304 0.54 -8.83 -32.06
CA LEU A 304 1.45 -9.92 -32.43
C LEU A 304 1.39 -11.11 -31.47
N LEU A 305 1.02 -10.89 -30.20
CA LEU A 305 0.70 -11.96 -29.25
C LEU A 305 -0.32 -12.97 -29.83
N MET A 306 -1.26 -12.50 -30.64
CA MET A 306 -2.32 -13.30 -31.25
C MET A 306 -2.02 -13.68 -32.71
N ALA A 307 -0.75 -13.64 -33.12
CA ALA A 307 -0.34 -14.08 -34.46
C ALA A 307 -0.68 -15.57 -34.69
N GLU A 308 -0.86 -15.95 -35.95
CA GLU A 308 -1.17 -17.34 -36.33
C GLU A 308 -0.02 -18.30 -36.01
N ASP A 309 1.23 -17.83 -36.13
CA ASP A 309 2.41 -18.60 -35.77
C ASP A 309 2.82 -18.34 -34.31
N SER A 310 3.04 -19.42 -33.56
CA SER A 310 3.38 -19.35 -32.13
C SER A 310 4.70 -18.64 -31.84
N GLU A 311 5.65 -18.68 -32.79
CA GLU A 311 6.96 -18.05 -32.65
C GLU A 311 6.86 -16.51 -32.67
N THR A 312 6.06 -15.92 -33.56
CA THR A 312 5.79 -14.46 -33.53
C THR A 312 5.16 -14.04 -32.21
N GLY A 313 4.18 -14.81 -31.72
CA GLY A 313 3.56 -14.58 -30.41
C GLY A 313 4.58 -14.63 -29.28
N TRP A 314 5.50 -15.61 -29.30
CA TRP A 314 6.55 -15.75 -28.30
C TRP A 314 7.52 -14.56 -28.29
N PHE A 315 7.99 -14.10 -29.45
CA PHE A 315 8.85 -12.91 -29.54
C PHE A 315 8.13 -11.65 -29.00
N ALA A 316 6.84 -11.52 -29.28
CA ALA A 316 6.03 -10.42 -28.74
C ALA A 316 5.89 -10.51 -27.21
N ALA A 317 5.60 -11.70 -26.67
CA ALA A 317 5.48 -11.95 -25.24
C ALA A 317 6.79 -11.68 -24.49
N MET A 318 7.91 -12.19 -25.01
CA MET A 318 9.25 -11.93 -24.47
C MET A 318 9.57 -10.44 -24.43
N THR A 319 9.24 -9.70 -25.50
CA THR A 319 9.46 -8.25 -25.55
C THR A 319 8.59 -7.52 -24.51
N LEU A 320 7.32 -7.91 -24.37
CA LEU A 320 6.42 -7.37 -23.35
C LEU A 320 6.92 -7.70 -21.94
N ARG A 321 7.40 -8.91 -21.67
CA ARG A 321 8.01 -9.29 -20.39
C ARG A 321 9.20 -8.41 -20.07
N THR A 322 10.11 -8.21 -21.02
CA THR A 322 11.30 -7.36 -20.82
C THR A 322 10.91 -5.90 -20.57
N LEU A 323 9.87 -5.39 -21.23
CA LEU A 323 9.34 -4.07 -20.91
C LEU A 323 8.74 -4.05 -19.49
N ALA A 324 7.95 -5.07 -19.14
CA ALA A 324 7.29 -5.16 -17.85
C ALA A 324 8.29 -5.25 -16.69
N SER A 325 9.45 -5.88 -16.90
CA SER A 325 10.44 -6.15 -15.84
C SER A 325 11.06 -4.90 -15.21
N GLN A 326 10.81 -3.71 -15.77
CA GLN A 326 11.20 -2.45 -15.16
C GLN A 326 9.97 -1.62 -14.75
N PRO A 327 10.00 -0.93 -13.59
CA PRO A 327 8.88 -0.14 -13.06
C PRO A 327 8.17 0.76 -14.09
N LYS A 328 8.93 1.55 -14.86
CA LYS A 328 8.37 2.46 -15.88
C LYS A 328 7.65 1.71 -17.00
N GLY A 329 8.14 0.53 -17.37
CA GLY A 329 7.51 -0.27 -18.42
C GLY A 329 6.29 -1.03 -17.90
N CYS A 330 6.33 -1.54 -16.67
CA CYS A 330 5.14 -2.07 -16.00
C CYS A 330 3.99 -1.06 -15.99
N LEU A 331 4.25 0.20 -15.57
CA LEU A 331 3.26 1.28 -15.63
C LEU A 331 2.76 1.52 -17.04
N LYS A 332 3.68 1.66 -18.00
CA LYS A 332 3.33 1.91 -19.39
C LYS A 332 2.42 0.81 -19.94
N LEU A 333 2.70 -0.46 -19.66
CA LEU A 333 1.86 -1.55 -20.13
C LEU A 333 0.49 -1.61 -19.42
N ARG A 334 0.39 -1.20 -18.15
CA ARG A 334 -0.89 -1.07 -17.43
C ARG A 334 -1.81 -0.01 -18.03
N GLU A 335 -1.26 1.03 -18.67
CA GLU A 335 -2.04 2.04 -19.39
C GLU A 335 -2.74 1.51 -20.65
N PHE A 336 -2.42 0.29 -21.11
CA PHE A 336 -2.89 -0.30 -22.37
C PHE A 336 -3.73 -1.57 -22.08
N PRO A 337 -5.06 -1.45 -21.85
CA PRO A 337 -5.94 -2.58 -21.51
C PRO A 337 -5.89 -3.76 -22.49
N GLN A 338 -5.62 -3.47 -23.76
CA GLN A 338 -5.44 -4.44 -24.84
C GLN A 338 -4.25 -5.39 -24.59
N VAL A 339 -3.18 -4.94 -23.93
CA VAL A 339 -2.05 -5.79 -23.54
C VAL A 339 -2.52 -6.84 -22.54
N GLN A 340 -3.15 -6.40 -21.45
CA GLN A 340 -3.67 -7.32 -20.43
C GLN A 340 -4.73 -8.26 -20.99
N SER A 341 -5.59 -7.76 -21.87
CA SER A 341 -6.64 -8.56 -22.51
C SER A 341 -6.06 -9.65 -23.43
N ALA A 342 -5.04 -9.32 -24.22
CA ALA A 342 -4.35 -10.28 -25.09
C ALA A 342 -3.61 -11.35 -24.26
N LEU A 343 -2.87 -10.94 -23.23
CA LEU A 343 -2.18 -11.86 -22.33
C LEU A 343 -3.15 -12.84 -21.64
N LYS A 344 -4.24 -12.34 -21.04
CA LYS A 344 -5.28 -13.17 -20.40
C LYS A 344 -5.97 -14.11 -21.39
N LYS A 345 -6.15 -13.67 -22.65
CA LYS A 345 -6.74 -14.52 -23.68
C LYS A 345 -5.84 -15.73 -23.97
N ILE A 346 -4.53 -15.53 -24.09
CA ILE A 346 -3.56 -16.63 -24.30
C ILE A 346 -3.49 -17.54 -23.08
N GLU A 347 -3.46 -16.98 -21.86
CA GLU A 347 -3.47 -17.76 -20.61
C GLU A 347 -4.63 -18.78 -20.56
N GLN A 348 -5.81 -18.38 -21.06
CA GLN A 348 -7.04 -19.18 -21.06
C GLN A 348 -7.12 -20.20 -22.19
N LEU A 349 -6.26 -20.14 -23.21
CA LEU A 349 -6.26 -21.12 -24.29
C LEU A 349 -5.78 -22.48 -23.78
N SER A 350 -6.47 -23.55 -24.20
CA SER A 350 -6.16 -24.93 -23.80
C SER A 350 -4.88 -25.47 -24.44
N GLU A 351 -4.61 -25.06 -25.70
CA GLU A 351 -3.42 -25.48 -26.46
C GLU A 351 -2.61 -24.24 -26.87
N VAL A 352 -1.46 -24.06 -26.22
CA VAL A 352 -0.51 -22.98 -26.49
C VAL A 352 0.90 -23.55 -26.38
N ASN A 353 1.84 -23.05 -27.18
CA ASN A 353 3.25 -23.36 -27.01
C ASN A 353 3.70 -23.06 -25.55
N PRO A 354 4.40 -23.99 -24.87
CA PRO A 354 4.78 -23.82 -23.46
C PRO A 354 5.63 -22.57 -23.20
N ASP A 355 6.61 -22.29 -24.05
CA ASP A 355 7.51 -21.14 -23.88
C ASP A 355 6.73 -19.81 -24.00
N LEU A 356 5.78 -19.72 -24.92
CA LEU A 356 4.87 -18.58 -25.03
C LEU A 356 4.02 -18.44 -23.77
N LYS A 357 3.46 -19.55 -23.27
CA LYS A 357 2.62 -19.53 -22.07
C LYS A 357 3.41 -19.06 -20.84
N ASP A 358 4.64 -19.50 -20.68
CA ASP A 358 5.51 -19.08 -19.58
C ASP A 358 5.81 -17.57 -19.63
N GLU A 359 6.18 -17.04 -20.80
CA GLU A 359 6.39 -15.59 -20.99
C GLU A 359 5.13 -14.77 -20.66
N VAL A 360 3.95 -15.26 -21.07
CA VAL A 360 2.66 -14.62 -20.78
C VAL A 360 2.36 -14.62 -19.28
N LEU A 361 2.53 -15.75 -18.59
CA LEU A 361 2.28 -15.87 -17.15
C LEU A 361 3.21 -14.98 -16.33
N ILE A 362 4.51 -14.96 -16.66
CA ILE A 362 5.48 -14.08 -16.00
C ILE A 362 5.08 -12.61 -16.21
N THR A 363 4.71 -12.24 -17.44
CA THR A 363 4.29 -10.86 -17.75
C THR A 363 3.04 -10.48 -16.96
N LEU A 364 2.02 -11.34 -16.89
CA LEU A 364 0.80 -11.10 -16.11
C LEU A 364 1.11 -10.89 -14.62
N GLU A 365 2.00 -11.70 -14.05
CA GLU A 365 2.39 -11.59 -12.65
C GLU A 365 3.15 -10.28 -12.36
N ILE A 366 3.98 -9.82 -13.28
CA ILE A 366 4.65 -8.50 -13.19
C ILE A 366 3.63 -7.35 -13.29
N LEU A 367 2.61 -7.48 -14.16
CA LEU A 367 1.60 -6.45 -14.37
C LEU A 367 0.52 -6.42 -13.28
N LYS A 368 0.44 -7.44 -12.43
CA LYS A 368 -0.57 -7.56 -11.37
C LYS A 368 -0.52 -6.38 -10.38
N HIS A 369 -1.67 -5.76 -10.14
CA HIS A 369 -1.82 -4.76 -9.08
C HIS A 369 -1.65 -5.40 -7.70
N LEU A 370 -1.38 -4.58 -6.68
CA LEU A 370 -1.28 -5.08 -5.30
C LEU A 370 -2.58 -5.75 -4.85
N ASP A 371 -2.47 -7.01 -4.44
CA ASP A 371 -3.56 -7.71 -3.74
C ASP A 371 -3.75 -7.13 -2.33
N PRO A 372 -4.97 -7.21 -1.76
CA PRO A 372 -5.17 -6.89 -0.35
C PRO A 372 -4.27 -7.77 0.54
N PRO A 373 -3.59 -7.20 1.55
CA PRO A 373 -2.89 -8.01 2.53
C PRO A 373 -3.85 -8.87 3.34
N GLU A 374 -3.31 -9.94 3.91
CA GLU A 374 -4.00 -10.67 4.98
C GLU A 374 -4.28 -9.74 6.19
N PRO A 375 -5.34 -10.01 6.97
CA PRO A 375 -5.65 -9.21 8.15
C PRO A 375 -4.47 -9.15 9.13
N PRO A 376 -4.21 -7.98 9.76
CA PRO A 376 -3.09 -7.86 10.69
C PRO A 376 -3.35 -8.72 11.94
N THR A 377 -2.32 -9.39 12.43
CA THR A 377 -2.33 -10.06 13.74
C THR A 377 -2.13 -9.01 14.81
N ILE A 378 -3.08 -8.90 15.74
CA ILE A 378 -3.03 -7.92 16.83
C ILE A 378 -2.85 -8.65 18.16
N THR A 379 -1.73 -8.39 18.82
CA THR A 379 -1.44 -8.88 20.17
C THR A 379 -1.71 -7.77 21.18
N VAL A 380 -2.61 -8.00 22.13
CA VAL A 380 -2.84 -7.07 23.25
C VAL A 380 -1.72 -7.24 24.26
N LEU A 381 -0.94 -6.17 24.48
CA LEU A 381 0.18 -6.18 25.42
C LEU A 381 -0.17 -5.52 26.77
N GLY A 382 -1.30 -4.82 26.83
CA GLY A 382 -1.80 -4.20 28.05
C GLY A 382 -3.02 -3.32 27.81
N PRO A 383 -3.36 -2.45 28.78
CA PRO A 383 -4.57 -1.63 28.70
C PRO A 383 -4.48 -0.48 27.67
N ASN A 384 -3.29 -0.02 27.33
CA ASN A 384 -3.07 1.12 26.43
C ASN A 384 -2.17 0.80 25.23
N LEU A 385 -1.89 -0.49 25.02
CA LEU A 385 -0.86 -0.94 24.08
C LEU A 385 -1.24 -2.23 23.37
N CYS A 386 -1.14 -2.20 22.05
CA CYS A 386 -1.20 -3.38 21.19
C CYS A 386 0.02 -3.40 20.27
N GLU A 387 0.47 -4.60 19.92
CA GLU A 387 1.41 -4.82 18.82
C GLU A 387 0.65 -5.36 17.62
N ALA A 388 0.78 -4.69 16.48
CA ALA A 388 0.25 -5.14 15.20
C ALA A 388 1.40 -5.73 14.37
N SER A 389 1.18 -6.90 13.78
CA SER A 389 2.11 -7.56 12.87
C SER A 389 1.38 -8.14 11.66
N TRP A 390 2.04 -8.23 10.52
CA TRP A 390 1.44 -8.73 9.28
C TRP A 390 2.47 -9.43 8.39
N MET A 391 1.98 -10.23 7.45
CA MET A 391 2.83 -10.91 6.48
C MET A 391 3.25 -9.95 5.36
N PRO A 392 4.51 -10.04 4.88
CA PRO A 392 4.96 -9.20 3.79
C PRO A 392 4.26 -9.58 2.48
N VAL A 393 3.79 -8.56 1.74
CA VAL A 393 3.29 -8.70 0.37
C VAL A 393 4.46 -8.56 -0.60
N SER A 394 4.69 -9.58 -1.43
CA SER A 394 5.71 -9.58 -2.47
C SER A 394 5.12 -9.22 -3.83
N THR A 395 5.86 -8.47 -4.65
CA THR A 395 5.49 -8.17 -6.04
C THR A 395 6.58 -8.62 -6.99
N LYS A 396 6.22 -8.92 -8.26
CA LYS A 396 7.19 -9.15 -9.34
C LYS A 396 7.51 -7.90 -10.16
N SER A 397 6.80 -6.81 -9.91
CA SER A 397 6.92 -5.53 -10.61
C SER A 397 8.17 -4.72 -10.24
N GLY A 398 8.85 -5.08 -9.14
CA GLY A 398 10.03 -4.37 -8.66
C GLY A 398 9.72 -3.05 -7.96
N PHE A 399 8.46 -2.77 -7.63
CA PHE A 399 8.10 -1.62 -6.79
C PHE A 399 8.32 -1.93 -5.31
N ASP A 400 8.86 -0.96 -4.57
CA ASP A 400 9.01 -1.05 -3.12
C ASP A 400 7.63 -1.00 -2.43
N VAL A 401 7.31 -2.07 -1.71
CA VAL A 401 6.06 -2.19 -0.95
C VAL A 401 6.23 -1.58 0.43
N ARG A 402 5.30 -0.69 0.77
CA ARG A 402 5.11 -0.13 2.12
C ARG A 402 3.69 -0.47 2.60
N TYR A 403 3.42 -0.26 3.87
CA TYR A 403 2.14 -0.56 4.49
C TYR A 403 1.54 0.66 5.14
N GLN A 404 0.22 0.71 5.18
CA GLN A 404 -0.52 1.65 5.99
C GLN A 404 -1.45 0.90 6.93
N LEU A 405 -1.21 1.02 8.24
CA LEU A 405 -2.09 0.46 9.27
C LEU A 405 -3.11 1.52 9.68
N TYR A 406 -4.36 1.10 9.80
CA TYR A 406 -5.48 1.94 10.20
C TYR A 406 -6.16 1.38 11.44
N GLU A 407 -6.35 2.25 12.42
CA GLU A 407 -7.25 2.07 13.56
C GLU A 407 -8.58 2.75 13.22
N GLY A 408 -9.61 1.97 12.86
CA GLY A 408 -10.83 2.49 12.27
C GLY A 408 -10.56 3.26 10.96
N ASN A 409 -10.61 4.59 11.03
CA ASN A 409 -10.30 5.48 9.90
C ASN A 409 -9.00 6.28 10.09
N ASN A 410 -8.34 6.15 11.24
CA ASN A 410 -7.10 6.86 11.52
C ASN A 410 -5.89 6.04 11.07
N CYS A 411 -5.04 6.62 10.21
CA CYS A 411 -3.79 5.97 9.79
C CYS A 411 -2.75 6.13 10.91
N CYS A 412 -2.47 5.05 11.63
CA CYS A 412 -1.54 5.07 12.75
C CYS A 412 -0.10 4.69 12.35
N TYR A 413 0.10 4.09 11.17
CA TYR A 413 1.41 3.74 10.65
C TYR A 413 1.50 3.89 9.13
N THR A 414 2.65 4.36 8.65
CA THR A 414 3.03 4.25 7.23
C THR A 414 4.52 3.91 7.14
N GLY A 415 4.89 2.80 6.50
CA GLY A 415 6.29 2.44 6.32
C GLY A 415 6.52 0.99 5.87
N PRO A 416 7.78 0.56 5.72
CA PRO A 416 8.13 -0.76 5.18
C PRO A 416 8.17 -1.88 6.23
N SER A 417 8.08 -1.56 7.53
CA SER A 417 8.08 -2.57 8.60
C SER A 417 6.85 -3.45 8.49
N CYS A 418 6.98 -4.72 8.88
CA CYS A 418 5.87 -5.68 8.99
C CYS A 418 5.29 -5.77 10.41
N GLN A 419 5.70 -4.85 11.28
CA GLN A 419 5.21 -4.74 12.65
C GLN A 419 5.20 -3.28 13.11
N PHE A 420 4.26 -2.95 13.99
CA PHE A 420 4.12 -1.63 14.58
C PHE A 420 3.44 -1.69 15.96
N GLU A 421 3.94 -0.90 16.89
CA GLU A 421 3.41 -0.80 18.25
C GLU A 421 2.43 0.38 18.35
N VAL A 422 1.14 0.07 18.58
CA VAL A 422 0.06 1.05 18.71
C VAL A 422 -0.11 1.42 20.19
N LYS A 423 0.23 2.67 20.52
CA LYS A 423 0.22 3.22 21.89
C LYS A 423 -1.00 4.08 22.16
N THR A 424 -1.14 4.49 23.41
CA THR A 424 -2.14 5.48 23.87
C THR A 424 -3.59 5.05 23.63
N LEU A 425 -3.82 3.74 23.55
CA LEU A 425 -5.17 3.17 23.47
C LEU A 425 -5.92 3.38 24.79
N THR A 426 -7.25 3.36 24.73
CA THR A 426 -8.10 3.43 25.94
C THR A 426 -8.28 2.03 26.50
N PRO A 427 -8.16 1.83 27.83
CA PRO A 427 -8.38 0.53 28.44
C PRO A 427 -9.81 0.02 28.25
N HIS A 428 -9.97 -1.30 28.21
CA HIS A 428 -11.25 -1.99 27.99
C HIS A 428 -12.08 -1.41 26.83
N THR A 429 -11.42 -1.06 25.73
CA THR A 429 -12.06 -0.48 24.55
C THR A 429 -11.81 -1.37 23.35
N THR A 430 -12.85 -1.62 22.56
CA THR A 430 -12.77 -2.41 21.34
C THR A 430 -12.26 -1.55 20.18
N TYR A 431 -11.20 -2.03 19.52
CA TYR A 431 -10.56 -1.42 18.36
C TYR A 431 -10.64 -2.33 17.15
N ASN A 432 -10.69 -1.73 15.96
CA ASN A 432 -10.65 -2.42 14.68
C ASN A 432 -9.43 -1.97 13.89
N PHE A 433 -8.58 -2.93 13.53
CA PHE A 433 -7.38 -2.66 12.77
C PHE A 433 -7.50 -3.24 11.37
N LYS A 434 -7.23 -2.44 10.35
CA LYS A 434 -7.14 -2.89 8.95
C LYS A 434 -5.85 -2.37 8.34
N ILE A 435 -5.34 -3.08 7.35
CA ILE A 435 -4.08 -2.73 6.70
C ILE A 435 -4.24 -2.72 5.18
N ARG A 436 -3.43 -1.92 4.50
CA ARG A 436 -3.26 -2.01 3.05
C ARG A 436 -1.79 -1.91 2.69
N ALA A 437 -1.42 -2.57 1.61
CA ALA A 437 -0.12 -2.39 0.97
C ALA A 437 -0.20 -1.20 0.01
N ILE A 438 0.89 -0.46 -0.10
CA ILE A 438 1.05 0.64 -1.03
C ILE A 438 2.42 0.54 -1.71
N THR A 439 2.50 1.04 -2.93
CA THR A 439 3.75 1.38 -3.61
C THR A 439 3.71 2.88 -3.94
N ASP A 440 4.69 3.39 -4.67
CA ASP A 440 4.64 4.78 -5.15
C ASP A 440 3.58 5.03 -6.23
N VAL A 441 2.95 3.97 -6.75
CA VAL A 441 2.07 4.01 -7.93
C VAL A 441 0.77 3.22 -7.77
N ASP A 442 0.62 2.48 -6.68
CA ASP A 442 -0.48 1.54 -6.47
C ASP A 442 -0.87 1.51 -4.99
N GLU A 443 -2.16 1.40 -4.72
CA GLU A 443 -2.70 1.17 -3.39
C GLU A 443 -3.59 -0.06 -3.43
N SER A 444 -3.29 -1.06 -2.61
CA SER A 444 -4.13 -2.24 -2.51
C SER A 444 -5.50 -1.88 -1.92
N PRO A 445 -6.53 -2.70 -2.15
CA PRO A 445 -7.68 -2.73 -1.27
C PRO A 445 -7.24 -3.00 0.18
N PHE A 446 -8.07 -2.59 1.14
CA PHE A 446 -7.85 -2.92 2.55
C PHE A 446 -8.01 -4.43 2.79
N SER A 447 -7.27 -4.95 3.77
CA SER A 447 -7.54 -6.23 4.39
C SER A 447 -8.91 -6.22 5.07
N GLU A 448 -9.42 -7.41 5.39
CA GLU A 448 -10.45 -7.53 6.44
C GLU A 448 -9.93 -6.95 7.76
N ALA A 449 -10.85 -6.47 8.60
CA ALA A 449 -10.51 -5.84 9.86
C ALA A 449 -10.33 -6.87 10.98
N THR A 450 -9.27 -6.73 11.78
CA THR A 450 -9.06 -7.47 13.02
C THR A 450 -9.62 -6.67 14.19
N THR A 451 -10.63 -7.22 14.86
CA THR A 451 -11.23 -6.64 16.06
C THR A 451 -10.55 -7.17 17.32
N VAL A 452 -10.15 -6.27 18.21
CA VAL A 452 -9.55 -6.63 19.50
C VAL A 452 -10.08 -5.71 20.60
N THR A 453 -10.12 -6.18 21.84
CA THR A 453 -10.42 -5.33 23.01
C THR A 453 -9.20 -5.26 23.91
N THR A 454 -8.77 -4.06 24.27
CA THR A 454 -7.64 -3.85 25.19
C THR A 454 -7.95 -4.42 26.58
N GLU A 455 -6.90 -4.68 27.36
CA GLU A 455 -7.11 -5.14 28.73
C GLU A 455 -7.83 -4.09 29.59
N GLU A 456 -8.47 -4.56 30.66
CA GLU A 456 -8.95 -3.67 31.71
C GLU A 456 -7.77 -2.94 32.39
N ASP A 457 -8.07 -1.83 33.05
CA ASP A 457 -7.20 -1.14 34.00
C ASP A 457 -8.04 -0.70 35.22
N ILE A 458 -7.40 -0.05 36.19
CA ILE A 458 -8.09 0.56 37.32
C ILE A 458 -8.99 1.73 36.84
N PRO A 459 -10.16 1.94 37.48
CA PRO A 459 -11.00 3.09 37.18
C PRO A 459 -10.31 4.42 37.51
N GLU A 460 -10.85 5.51 36.96
CA GLU A 460 -10.59 6.85 37.49
C GLU A 460 -11.26 7.06 38.86
N ALA A 461 -10.97 8.19 39.50
CA ALA A 461 -11.58 8.53 40.78
C ALA A 461 -13.08 8.86 40.62
N PRO A 462 -13.94 8.44 41.57
CA PRO A 462 -15.33 8.90 41.64
C PRO A 462 -15.41 10.43 41.67
N GLN A 463 -16.45 10.96 41.03
CA GLN A 463 -16.66 12.40 40.89
C GLN A 463 -17.58 12.93 41.99
N ASN A 464 -17.52 14.24 42.27
CA ASN A 464 -18.47 14.95 43.13
C ASN A 464 -18.74 14.28 44.50
N VAL A 465 -17.70 13.73 45.13
CA VAL A 465 -17.82 13.12 46.46
C VAL A 465 -18.25 14.20 47.46
N CYS A 466 -19.37 13.98 48.14
CA CYS A 466 -19.95 14.95 49.05
C CYS A 466 -20.71 14.29 50.20
N VAL A 467 -20.95 15.08 51.25
CA VAL A 467 -21.78 14.67 52.39
C VAL A 467 -23.22 15.07 52.10
N LEU A 468 -24.12 14.09 52.09
CA LEU A 468 -25.55 14.26 51.85
C LEU A 468 -26.34 14.45 53.15
N GLY A 469 -25.80 14.00 54.29
CA GLY A 469 -26.44 14.15 55.60
C GLY A 469 -25.50 13.77 56.73
N ALA A 470 -25.69 14.37 57.89
CA ALA A 470 -24.84 14.15 59.06
C ALA A 470 -25.69 13.97 60.31
N THR A 471 -25.41 12.92 61.08
CA THR A 471 -25.91 12.71 62.44
C THR A 471 -24.76 12.89 63.42
N ALA A 472 -25.02 12.76 64.72
CA ALA A 472 -23.99 12.87 65.75
C ALA A 472 -22.99 11.71 65.70
N THR A 473 -23.34 10.60 65.06
CA THR A 473 -22.49 9.40 65.01
C THR A 473 -22.32 8.81 63.62
N GLN A 474 -22.91 9.43 62.59
CA GLN A 474 -22.87 8.94 61.22
C GLN A 474 -22.79 10.06 60.19
N LEU A 475 -22.16 9.78 59.05
CA LEU A 475 -22.20 10.60 57.84
C LEU A 475 -22.77 9.78 56.69
N LYS A 476 -23.76 10.31 55.99
CA LYS A 476 -24.20 9.79 54.70
C LYS A 476 -23.44 10.52 53.61
N VAL A 477 -22.64 9.79 52.85
CA VAL A 477 -21.85 10.31 51.72
C VAL A 477 -22.44 9.82 50.40
N GLY A 478 -22.29 10.62 49.36
CA GLY A 478 -22.69 10.30 47.99
C GLY A 478 -21.64 10.79 46.99
N TRP A 479 -21.63 10.16 45.82
CA TRP A 479 -20.69 10.48 44.74
C TRP A 479 -21.29 10.11 43.39
N ASP A 480 -20.70 10.65 42.33
CA ASP A 480 -20.96 10.25 40.96
C ASP A 480 -19.93 9.20 40.50
N PRO A 481 -20.28 8.32 39.55
CA PRO A 481 -19.33 7.38 38.96
C PRO A 481 -18.11 8.07 38.35
N PRO A 482 -16.97 7.37 38.22
CA PRO A 482 -15.85 7.84 37.40
C PRO A 482 -16.28 8.09 35.95
N VAL A 483 -15.65 9.05 35.29
CA VAL A 483 -15.92 9.32 33.86
C VAL A 483 -15.54 8.12 33.00
N LYS A 484 -14.41 7.48 33.31
CA LYS A 484 -13.99 6.23 32.69
C LYS A 484 -13.71 5.16 33.75
N PHE A 485 -14.36 4.01 33.59
CA PHE A 485 -14.11 2.85 34.43
C PHE A 485 -12.91 2.01 34.00
N HIS A 486 -12.49 2.11 32.74
CA HIS A 486 -11.37 1.32 32.20
C HIS A 486 -11.56 -0.21 32.34
N GLY A 487 -12.80 -0.68 32.50
CA GLY A 487 -13.11 -2.08 32.72
C GLY A 487 -14.54 -2.28 33.21
N ILE A 488 -14.84 -3.50 33.67
CA ILE A 488 -16.17 -3.83 34.19
C ILE A 488 -16.26 -3.36 35.65
N PRO A 489 -17.22 -2.48 36.02
CA PRO A 489 -17.37 -2.01 37.38
C PRO A 489 -17.59 -3.15 38.39
N LYS A 490 -16.83 -3.16 39.49
CA LYS A 490 -16.98 -4.09 40.63
C LYS A 490 -17.52 -3.41 41.90
N GLY A 491 -17.82 -2.11 41.83
CA GLY A 491 -18.35 -1.31 42.95
C GLY A 491 -17.33 -0.32 43.50
N TYR A 492 -17.64 0.22 44.68
CA TYR A 492 -16.95 1.33 45.35
C TYR A 492 -16.50 0.92 46.75
N TYR A 493 -15.32 1.38 47.14
CA TYR A 493 -14.78 1.21 48.49
C TYR A 493 -14.75 2.56 49.19
N VAL A 494 -15.31 2.61 50.39
CA VAL A 494 -15.40 3.82 51.21
C VAL A 494 -14.47 3.68 52.39
N TYR A 495 -13.68 4.72 52.65
CA TYR A 495 -12.67 4.78 53.68
C TYR A 495 -12.91 5.97 54.61
N GLN A 496 -12.56 5.79 55.87
CA GLN A 496 -12.41 6.85 56.85
C GLN A 496 -10.95 6.80 57.33
N GLY A 497 -10.16 7.79 56.91
CA GLY A 497 -8.71 7.74 57.00
C GLY A 497 -8.13 6.45 56.37
N LYS A 498 -7.41 5.65 57.15
CA LYS A 498 -6.79 4.39 56.68
C LYS A 498 -7.72 3.17 56.71
N THR A 499 -8.87 3.29 57.36
CA THR A 499 -9.76 2.15 57.61
C THR A 499 -10.83 2.04 56.53
N MET A 500 -10.96 0.86 55.92
CA MET A 500 -12.06 0.58 55.00
C MET A 500 -13.37 0.43 55.81
N VAL A 501 -14.35 1.24 55.47
CA VAL A 501 -15.66 1.27 56.14
C VAL A 501 -16.60 0.25 55.49
N THR A 502 -16.70 0.29 54.16
CA THR A 502 -17.61 -0.60 53.41
C THR A 502 -17.21 -0.74 51.95
N HIS A 503 -17.78 -1.75 51.29
CA HIS A 503 -17.78 -1.95 49.85
C HIS A 503 -19.24 -2.03 49.38
N THR A 504 -19.59 -1.27 48.35
CA THR A 504 -20.98 -1.15 47.87
C THR A 504 -21.03 -0.97 46.35
N THR A 505 -22.10 -1.42 45.72
CA THR A 505 -22.41 -1.10 44.31
C THR A 505 -23.25 0.17 44.17
N GLU A 506 -23.78 0.68 45.27
CA GLU A 506 -24.55 1.93 45.34
C GLU A 506 -23.64 3.16 45.24
N LEU A 507 -24.23 4.29 44.88
CA LEU A 507 -23.55 5.60 44.81
C LEU A 507 -23.59 6.38 46.13
N THR A 508 -24.02 5.73 47.21
CA THR A 508 -24.04 6.30 48.55
C THR A 508 -23.61 5.28 49.59
N ALA A 509 -23.08 5.76 50.71
CA ALA A 509 -22.75 4.93 51.86
C ALA A 509 -22.96 5.70 53.17
N ILE A 510 -23.16 4.94 54.25
CA ILE A 510 -23.25 5.47 55.62
C ILE A 510 -21.97 5.09 56.36
N VAL A 511 -21.22 6.09 56.79
CA VAL A 511 -20.05 5.94 57.67
C VAL A 511 -20.54 6.11 59.10
N SER A 512 -20.50 5.05 59.90
CA SER A 512 -21.05 5.01 61.27
C SER A 512 -19.97 4.91 62.34
N GLY A 513 -20.36 5.08 63.61
CA GLY A 513 -19.46 4.94 64.76
C GLY A 513 -18.54 6.15 64.98
N LEU A 514 -18.98 7.32 64.50
CA LEU A 514 -18.26 8.58 64.57
C LEU A 514 -18.54 9.31 65.90
N THR A 515 -17.64 10.21 66.30
CA THR A 515 -17.83 11.05 67.47
C THR A 515 -18.61 12.32 67.10
N PRO A 516 -19.50 12.82 67.99
CA PRO A 516 -20.25 14.06 67.74
C PRO A 516 -19.36 15.28 67.56
N SER A 517 -19.85 16.28 66.82
CA SER A 517 -19.16 17.57 66.57
C SER A 517 -17.70 17.41 66.11
N THR A 518 -17.41 16.38 65.31
CA THR A 518 -16.06 16.03 64.86
C THR A 518 -16.01 15.96 63.34
N SER A 519 -14.98 16.57 62.75
CA SER A 519 -14.74 16.51 61.30
C SER A 519 -14.00 15.25 60.90
N TYR A 520 -14.49 14.60 59.85
CA TYR A 520 -13.91 13.39 59.26
C TYR A 520 -13.69 13.59 57.77
N GLU A 521 -12.56 13.10 57.28
CA GLU A 521 -12.32 12.92 55.86
C GLU A 521 -12.79 11.53 55.44
N VAL A 522 -13.70 11.50 54.46
CA VAL A 522 -14.22 10.27 53.87
C VAL A 522 -13.70 10.21 52.44
N GLU A 523 -13.06 9.10 52.11
CA GLU A 523 -12.50 8.85 50.79
C GLU A 523 -13.24 7.72 50.09
N VAL A 524 -13.43 7.83 48.78
CA VAL A 524 -14.11 6.82 47.96
C VAL A 524 -13.27 6.51 46.72
N CYS A 525 -13.09 5.23 46.40
CA CYS A 525 -12.52 4.80 45.13
C CYS A 525 -13.41 3.73 44.45
N ALA A 526 -13.47 3.77 43.12
CA ALA A 526 -14.10 2.73 42.31
C ALA A 526 -13.12 1.57 42.05
N ALA A 527 -13.63 0.40 41.66
CA ALA A 527 -12.80 -0.76 41.32
C ALA A 527 -13.28 -1.52 40.08
N THR A 528 -12.32 -2.12 39.38
CA THR A 528 -12.50 -3.13 38.30
C THR A 528 -11.86 -4.45 38.73
N PHE A 529 -11.80 -5.43 37.83
CA PHE A 529 -11.05 -6.67 38.08
C PHE A 529 -9.55 -6.42 38.31
N LYS A 530 -8.97 -5.40 37.67
CA LYS A 530 -7.54 -5.07 37.79
C LYS A 530 -7.19 -4.43 39.12
N GLY A 531 -8.11 -3.72 39.76
CA GLY A 531 -7.88 -3.16 41.08
C GLY A 531 -8.73 -1.93 41.39
N LYS A 532 -8.33 -1.24 42.46
CA LYS A 532 -8.96 -0.02 42.95
C LYS A 532 -8.31 1.20 42.31
N GLY A 533 -9.13 2.10 41.79
CA GLY A 533 -8.71 3.38 41.27
C GLY A 533 -8.24 4.36 42.36
N PRO A 534 -7.81 5.56 41.97
CA PRO A 534 -7.50 6.62 42.90
C PRO A 534 -8.73 7.01 43.73
N ARG A 535 -8.45 7.50 44.94
CA ARG A 535 -9.49 7.96 45.87
C ARG A 535 -9.84 9.41 45.59
N SER A 536 -11.11 9.74 45.78
CA SER A 536 -11.62 11.11 45.86
C SER A 536 -12.18 11.33 47.27
N SER A 537 -11.94 12.49 47.86
CA SER A 537 -12.26 12.76 49.26
C SER A 537 -13.27 13.88 49.42
N CYS A 538 -14.02 13.81 50.52
CA CYS A 538 -14.82 14.91 51.02
C CYS A 538 -14.66 15.00 52.54
N THR A 539 -14.86 16.21 53.09
CA THR A 539 -14.86 16.42 54.53
C THR A 539 -16.28 16.62 55.02
N GLY A 540 -16.65 15.89 56.06
CA GLY A 540 -17.93 16.03 56.76
C GLY A 540 -17.75 16.20 58.24
N THR A 541 -18.57 17.06 58.84
CA THR A 541 -18.63 17.22 60.30
C THR A 541 -19.89 16.58 60.83
N THR A 542 -19.76 15.69 61.81
CA THR A 542 -20.92 15.10 62.51
C THR A 542 -21.68 16.19 63.25
N ALA A 543 -22.99 16.00 63.36
CA ALA A 543 -23.83 16.94 64.10
C ALA A 543 -23.48 16.91 65.60
N ASP A 544 -23.85 17.96 66.32
CA ASP A 544 -23.80 17.93 67.78
C ASP A 544 -24.84 16.96 68.34
N MET A 545 -24.56 16.31 69.47
CA MET A 545 -25.57 15.45 70.14
C MET A 545 -26.87 16.22 70.44
N GLY A 546 -26.76 17.52 70.73
CA GLY A 546 -27.89 18.42 70.94
C GLY A 546 -28.65 18.79 69.67
N ALA A 547 -28.14 18.52 68.47
CA ALA A 547 -28.83 18.83 67.21
C ALA A 547 -30.03 17.90 66.96
N HIS A 548 -30.09 16.75 67.63
CA HIS A 548 -31.12 15.71 67.45
C HIS A 548 -32.28 15.81 68.44
N VAL A 549 -32.16 16.65 69.46
CA VAL A 549 -33.20 16.89 70.46
C VAL A 549 -33.92 18.22 70.17
N PRO A 550 -35.17 18.41 70.64
CA PRO A 550 -35.84 19.70 70.54
C PRO A 550 -35.05 20.81 71.22
N GLY A 551 -35.24 22.04 70.74
CA GLY A 551 -34.67 23.24 71.38
C GLY A 551 -35.07 23.32 72.85
N LYS A 552 -34.20 23.91 73.68
CA LYS A 552 -34.50 24.11 75.10
C LYS A 552 -35.84 24.88 75.23
N PRO A 553 -36.83 24.37 76.00
CA PRO A 553 -38.16 24.97 76.03
C PRO A 553 -38.09 26.39 76.58
N VAL A 554 -38.63 27.35 75.85
CA VAL A 554 -38.80 28.73 76.31
C VAL A 554 -40.11 28.80 77.08
N VAL A 555 -40.03 29.17 78.34
CA VAL A 555 -41.18 29.22 79.24
C VAL A 555 -41.43 30.66 79.65
N GLN A 556 -42.58 31.19 79.24
CA GLN A 556 -43.05 32.52 79.61
C GLN A 556 -44.10 32.41 80.71
N VAL A 557 -43.90 33.13 81.82
CA VAL A 557 -44.87 33.18 82.91
C VAL A 557 -45.92 34.23 82.57
N LEU A 558 -47.16 33.80 82.37
CA LEU A 558 -48.27 34.68 81.98
C LEU A 558 -49.06 35.20 83.19
N GLY A 559 -49.02 34.48 84.31
CA GLY A 559 -49.66 34.90 85.55
C GLY A 559 -49.41 33.92 86.70
N ARG A 560 -50.20 34.05 87.78
CA ARG A 560 -50.04 33.21 88.99
C ARG A 560 -50.34 31.72 88.77
N ASN A 561 -51.17 31.39 87.78
CA ASN A 561 -51.63 30.01 87.52
C ASN A 561 -51.39 29.53 86.08
N GLU A 562 -50.60 30.26 85.29
CA GLU A 562 -50.44 29.98 83.86
C GLU A 562 -49.03 30.27 83.34
N MET A 563 -48.50 29.33 82.56
CA MET A 563 -47.27 29.49 81.79
C MET A 563 -47.49 29.07 80.35
N HIS A 564 -46.81 29.74 79.43
CA HIS A 564 -46.75 29.38 78.03
C HIS A 564 -45.39 28.78 77.71
N VAL A 565 -45.37 27.63 77.04
CA VAL A 565 -44.17 26.88 76.71
C VAL A 565 -44.06 26.78 75.20
N SER A 566 -42.92 27.15 74.63
CA SER A 566 -42.62 27.00 73.21
C SER A 566 -41.22 26.42 73.02
N TRP A 567 -40.98 25.69 71.93
CA TRP A 567 -39.68 25.08 71.65
C TRP A 567 -39.41 25.03 70.15
N ASP A 568 -38.14 24.93 69.77
CA ASP A 568 -37.75 24.69 68.39
C ASP A 568 -37.74 23.18 68.10
N ALA A 569 -38.07 22.80 66.86
CA ALA A 569 -37.85 21.45 66.39
C ALA A 569 -36.35 21.08 66.42
N PRO A 570 -36.00 19.78 66.52
CA PRO A 570 -34.62 19.34 66.34
C PRO A 570 -34.04 19.87 65.02
N GLN A 571 -32.80 20.38 65.06
CA GLN A 571 -32.12 20.89 63.86
C GLN A 571 -31.84 19.78 62.85
N VAL A 572 -31.53 18.57 63.36
CA VAL A 572 -31.37 17.36 62.56
C VAL A 572 -32.22 16.26 63.20
N PRO A 573 -33.46 16.04 62.78
CA PRO A 573 -34.31 15.01 63.37
C PRO A 573 -33.77 13.60 63.07
N MET A 574 -33.68 12.76 64.11
CA MET A 574 -33.42 11.32 63.97
C MET A 574 -34.69 10.62 63.49
N GLY A 575 -34.86 10.48 62.18
CA GLY A 575 -36.06 9.89 61.58
C GLY A 575 -37.26 10.84 61.53
N ARG A 576 -38.45 10.30 61.23
CA ARG A 576 -39.67 11.11 61.06
C ARG A 576 -40.25 11.48 62.42
N ILE A 577 -40.39 12.76 62.72
CA ILE A 577 -41.08 13.25 63.91
C ILE A 577 -42.58 12.96 63.78
N THR A 578 -43.15 12.29 64.79
CA THR A 578 -44.58 11.95 64.85
C THR A 578 -45.35 12.93 65.74
N ARG A 579 -44.77 13.36 66.87
CA ARG A 579 -45.32 14.34 67.81
C ARG A 579 -44.27 14.78 68.83
N TYR A 580 -44.61 15.78 69.64
CA TYR A 580 -43.87 16.23 70.82
C TYR A 580 -44.67 15.95 72.09
N ASP A 581 -44.01 15.39 73.10
CA ASP A 581 -44.55 15.23 74.44
C ASP A 581 -43.89 16.27 75.36
N VAL A 582 -44.66 17.13 76.04
CA VAL A 582 -44.13 18.07 77.03
C VAL A 582 -44.44 17.57 78.43
N SER A 583 -43.38 17.31 79.20
CA SER A 583 -43.49 16.96 80.60
C SER A 583 -43.32 18.19 81.50
N MET A 584 -44.16 18.26 82.53
CA MET A 584 -44.10 19.24 83.61
C MET A 584 -43.88 18.48 84.91
N ASN A 585 -42.74 18.73 85.57
CA ASN A 585 -42.31 18.01 86.78
C ASN A 585 -42.35 16.47 86.62
N GLY A 586 -41.99 15.97 85.42
CA GLY A 586 -41.93 14.54 85.11
C GLY A 586 -43.24 13.91 84.62
N GLN A 587 -44.36 14.63 84.60
CA GLN A 587 -45.61 14.15 84.03
C GLN A 587 -45.93 14.84 82.70
N ILE A 588 -46.27 14.06 81.68
CA ILE A 588 -46.67 14.57 80.36
C ILE A 588 -48.03 15.27 80.50
N PHE A 589 -48.08 16.57 80.21
CA PHE A 589 -49.32 17.36 80.24
C PHE A 589 -49.75 17.83 78.85
N TYR A 590 -48.87 17.72 77.86
CA TYR A 590 -49.17 17.99 76.46
C TYR A 590 -48.57 16.90 75.58
N SER A 591 -49.31 16.46 74.57
CA SER A 591 -48.85 15.57 73.52
C SER A 591 -49.52 15.99 72.21
N GLY A 592 -48.73 16.38 71.20
CA GLY A 592 -49.26 16.92 69.95
C GLY A 592 -48.17 17.34 68.97
N THR A 593 -48.55 17.90 67.83
CA THR A 593 -47.62 18.30 66.76
C THR A 593 -47.25 19.78 66.81
N GLU A 594 -47.94 20.60 67.61
CA GLU A 594 -47.62 22.02 67.75
C GLU A 594 -46.30 22.19 68.49
N LEU A 595 -45.58 23.27 68.19
CA LEU A 595 -44.31 23.64 68.84
C LEU A 595 -44.53 24.52 70.09
N THR A 596 -45.76 24.57 70.58
CA THR A 596 -46.18 25.40 71.70
C THR A 596 -47.38 24.82 72.45
N CYS A 597 -47.44 25.05 73.75
CA CYS A 597 -48.59 24.71 74.58
C CYS A 597 -48.71 25.64 75.81
N SER A 598 -49.91 25.71 76.39
CA SER A 598 -50.16 26.45 77.63
C SER A 598 -50.41 25.50 78.80
N ALA A 599 -49.70 25.73 79.90
CA ALA A 599 -49.86 25.03 81.16
C ALA A 599 -50.75 25.88 82.08
N HIS A 600 -51.94 25.37 82.41
CA HIS A 600 -52.93 26.07 83.24
C HIS A 600 -53.09 25.40 84.61
N ARG A 601 -53.75 26.09 85.54
CA ARG A 601 -54.04 25.63 86.91
C ARG A 601 -52.78 25.34 87.73
N LEU A 602 -51.72 26.13 87.49
CA LEU A 602 -50.49 26.07 88.26
C LEU A 602 -50.67 26.70 89.64
N THR A 603 -49.86 26.27 90.61
CA THR A 603 -49.82 26.83 91.96
C THR A 603 -48.96 28.11 91.96
N PRO A 604 -49.39 29.22 92.58
CA PRO A 604 -48.58 30.43 92.72
C PRO A 604 -47.24 30.19 93.45
N ASP A 605 -46.24 31.02 93.17
CA ASP A 605 -44.87 30.97 93.74
C ASP A 605 -44.17 29.59 93.71
N THR A 606 -44.51 28.74 92.73
CA THR A 606 -44.07 27.35 92.66
C THR A 606 -43.19 27.10 91.43
N ASP A 607 -42.09 26.37 91.62
CA ASP A 607 -41.18 25.99 90.54
C ASP A 607 -41.74 24.83 89.71
N TYR A 608 -41.76 25.01 88.39
CA TYR A 608 -42.10 23.99 87.41
C TYR A 608 -40.92 23.76 86.45
N THR A 609 -40.62 22.49 86.18
CA THR A 609 -39.59 22.06 85.24
C THR A 609 -40.23 21.46 84.01
N PHE A 610 -39.87 21.99 82.84
CA PHE A 610 -40.39 21.58 81.54
C PHE A 610 -39.32 20.87 80.71
N ILE A 611 -39.65 19.72 80.15
CA ILE A 611 -38.84 18.99 79.17
C ILE A 611 -39.73 18.66 77.98
N VAL A 612 -39.24 18.90 76.78
CA VAL A 612 -39.92 18.55 75.53
C VAL A 612 -39.22 17.34 74.93
N THR A 613 -39.97 16.28 74.65
CA THR A 613 -39.49 15.06 74.02
C THR A 613 -40.01 14.98 72.59
N ALA A 614 -39.11 14.94 71.59
CA ALA A 614 -39.50 14.57 70.24
C ALA A 614 -39.72 13.05 70.17
N ILE A 615 -40.90 12.63 69.73
CA ILE A 615 -41.21 11.23 69.42
C ILE A 615 -41.04 11.03 67.93
N THR A 616 -40.03 10.24 67.55
CA THR A 616 -39.64 10.00 66.16
C THR A 616 -39.77 8.52 65.79
N SER A 617 -39.62 8.18 64.51
CA SER A 617 -39.52 6.79 64.06
C SER A 617 -38.31 6.05 64.64
N GLU A 618 -37.25 6.76 65.02
CA GLU A 618 -36.00 6.18 65.56
C GLU A 618 -35.92 6.22 67.10
N GLY A 619 -36.95 6.75 67.78
CA GLY A 619 -37.01 6.78 69.24
C GLY A 619 -37.43 8.12 69.83
N ARG A 620 -37.10 8.30 71.11
CA ARG A 620 -37.47 9.46 71.94
C ARG A 620 -36.25 10.31 72.25
N PHE A 621 -36.34 11.61 72.02
CA PHE A 621 -35.23 12.54 72.15
C PHE A 621 -35.63 13.74 73.02
N ASP A 622 -35.08 13.81 74.23
CA ASP A 622 -35.43 14.79 75.25
C ASP A 622 -34.61 16.09 75.11
N SER A 623 -35.29 17.22 75.15
CA SER A 623 -34.65 18.54 75.25
C SER A 623 -33.93 18.71 76.58
N LYS A 624 -33.03 19.71 76.67
CA LYS A 624 -32.60 20.23 77.98
C LYS A 624 -33.82 20.75 78.75
N SER A 625 -33.81 20.65 80.07
CA SER A 625 -34.91 21.13 80.92
C SER A 625 -34.89 22.65 81.12
N THR A 626 -36.07 23.25 81.24
CA THR A 626 -36.24 24.65 81.65
C THR A 626 -37.06 24.72 82.94
N LYS A 627 -36.50 25.38 83.95
CA LYS A 627 -37.16 25.60 85.23
C LYS A 627 -37.64 27.05 85.34
N LYS A 628 -38.90 27.26 85.67
CA LYS A 628 -39.50 28.59 85.91
C LYS A 628 -40.45 28.56 87.10
N ARG A 629 -40.61 29.70 87.75
CA ARG A 629 -41.52 29.90 88.89
C ARG A 629 -42.73 30.72 88.48
N THR A 630 -43.93 30.35 88.91
CA THR A 630 -45.15 31.15 88.74
C THR A 630 -45.08 32.46 89.51
N ALA A 631 -45.84 33.48 89.10
CA ALA A 631 -45.89 34.76 89.81
C ALA A 631 -46.45 34.59 91.24
N LYS A 632 -45.98 35.44 92.16
CA LYS A 632 -46.52 35.54 93.52
C LYS A 632 -47.90 36.19 93.49
N ASP A 633 -48.71 35.89 94.50
CA ASP A 633 -50.04 36.46 94.64
C ASP A 633 -49.93 37.84 95.33
N GLU A 634 -49.86 38.92 94.55
CA GLU A 634 -49.87 40.29 95.10
C GLU A 634 -51.24 40.94 94.92
N PHE A 635 -52.12 40.77 95.92
CA PHE A 635 -53.21 41.70 96.23
C PHE A 635 -53.41 41.77 97.75
N ASP A 636 -52.87 42.84 98.35
CA ASP A 636 -53.11 43.26 99.73
C ASP A 636 -54.47 43.99 99.82
N LEU A 637 -55.35 43.53 100.71
CA LEU A 637 -56.77 43.92 100.80
C LEU A 637 -57.05 45.21 101.59
N ASN A 638 -56.04 46.00 101.99
CA ASN A 638 -56.24 47.15 102.89
C ASN A 638 -55.53 48.46 102.47
N ARG A 639 -56.09 49.23 101.52
CA ARG A 639 -56.07 50.72 101.61
C ARG A 639 -57.08 51.46 100.71
N ALA A 640 -57.72 52.46 101.31
CA ALA A 640 -58.75 53.35 100.75
C ALA A 640 -58.20 54.51 99.88
N PRO A 641 -59.02 55.22 99.07
CA PRO A 641 -58.57 56.03 97.95
C PRO A 641 -58.18 57.46 98.37
N LEU A 642 -57.13 58.01 97.75
CA LEU A 642 -56.82 59.44 97.86
C LEU A 642 -56.56 60.04 96.47
N TYR A 643 -57.45 60.94 96.11
CA TYR A 643 -57.37 61.87 95.00
C TYR A 643 -56.09 62.73 95.07
N GLN A 644 -55.39 62.83 93.93
CA GLN A 644 -54.61 63.92 93.27
C GLN A 644 -54.05 65.13 94.10
N PRO A 645 -53.23 66.08 93.57
CA PRO A 645 -52.35 66.16 92.37
C PRO A 645 -50.93 66.76 92.69
N LYS A 646 -50.01 66.89 91.70
CA LYS A 646 -49.14 68.09 91.43
C LYS A 646 -48.09 67.80 90.33
N LYS A 647 -48.11 68.60 89.23
CA LYS A 647 -47.22 69.74 88.83
C LYS A 647 -45.79 69.33 88.42
N LYS A 648 -45.11 69.95 87.45
CA LYS A 648 -45.39 70.75 86.24
C LYS A 648 -43.97 71.05 85.69
N GLU A 649 -43.67 70.76 84.43
CA GLU A 649 -42.58 71.31 83.59
C GLU A 649 -42.62 70.51 82.29
N GLU A 650 -43.28 71.01 81.24
CA GLU A 650 -42.86 72.01 80.24
C GLU A 650 -42.58 71.31 78.90
N GLU A 651 -43.18 71.92 77.88
CA GLU A 651 -43.44 71.47 76.52
C GLU A 651 -42.16 71.56 75.64
N PRO A 652 -42.08 70.94 74.43
CA PRO A 652 -42.98 71.29 73.33
C PRO A 652 -43.53 70.16 72.45
N GLN A 653 -44.81 70.32 72.10
CA GLN A 653 -45.46 70.29 70.77
C GLN A 653 -44.56 70.00 69.55
N LYS A 654 -44.95 69.41 68.41
CA LYS A 654 -46.16 68.91 67.70
C LYS A 654 -45.61 68.37 66.32
N PRO A 655 -46.40 67.94 65.30
CA PRO A 655 -47.84 67.73 65.21
C PRO A 655 -48.29 66.37 64.61
N THR A 656 -49.49 66.01 65.07
CA THR A 656 -50.62 65.31 64.42
C THR A 656 -50.67 65.14 62.90
N LEU A 657 -51.33 64.04 62.46
CA LEU A 657 -52.53 63.92 61.59
C LEU A 657 -52.56 62.47 61.03
N HIS A 658 -53.65 61.70 60.89
CA HIS A 658 -55.08 61.86 61.12
C HIS A 658 -55.76 60.49 60.88
N LYS A 659 -56.84 60.18 61.62
CA LYS A 659 -58.15 59.61 61.18
C LYS A 659 -58.16 58.27 60.40
N LYS A 660 -59.13 57.36 60.50
CA LYS A 660 -60.44 57.30 61.16
C LYS A 660 -61.00 55.88 60.97
N ARG A 661 -61.63 55.36 62.03
CA ARG A 661 -63.00 54.83 62.10
C ARG A 661 -63.51 53.77 61.08
N ARG A 662 -64.09 52.75 61.74
CA ARG A 662 -65.44 52.16 61.52
C ARG A 662 -65.58 51.31 60.25
N SER A 663 -66.36 50.25 60.20
CA SER A 663 -67.48 49.79 61.04
C SER A 663 -67.83 48.37 60.61
N ASP A 664 -68.40 47.62 61.54
CA ASP A 664 -69.62 46.81 61.41
C ASP A 664 -69.85 46.08 60.06
N THR A 665 -70.19 44.80 60.02
CA THR A 665 -71.42 44.26 60.60
C THR A 665 -71.53 42.79 60.18
N LYS A 666 -72.16 41.98 61.05
CA LYS A 666 -73.16 40.94 60.74
C LYS A 666 -72.74 39.79 59.80
N SER A 667 -73.28 38.58 59.89
CA SER A 667 -74.21 37.90 60.78
C SER A 667 -74.10 36.46 60.30
N ALA A 668 -73.86 35.52 61.21
CA ALA A 668 -74.88 34.61 61.68
C ALA A 668 -75.28 33.49 60.71
N ARG A 669 -75.26 32.28 61.31
CA ARG A 669 -76.09 31.12 60.98
C ARG A 669 -75.75 30.46 59.65
N ALA A 670 -75.83 29.16 59.51
CA ALA A 670 -76.15 28.00 60.32
C ALA A 670 -75.84 26.86 59.33
N ARG A 671 -75.59 25.61 59.67
CA ARG A 671 -76.36 24.65 60.46
C ARG A 671 -75.78 23.32 60.00
N SER A 672 -75.75 22.34 60.89
CA SER A 672 -76.21 20.96 60.65
C SER A 672 -75.61 20.18 59.47
N ALA A 673 -75.29 18.90 59.56
CA ALA A 673 -75.18 17.91 60.61
C ALA A 673 -74.88 16.60 59.86
N LYS A 674 -74.47 15.61 60.64
CA LYS A 674 -74.88 14.21 60.52
C LYS A 674 -74.20 13.30 59.49
N VAL A 675 -73.73 12.20 60.07
CA VAL A 675 -74.00 10.79 59.70
C VAL A 675 -73.07 10.29 58.60
N ASP A 676 -72.03 9.55 58.96
CA ASP A 676 -72.00 8.13 59.38
C ASP A 676 -71.88 7.20 58.17
N ASN A 677 -71.11 6.14 58.43
CA ASN A 677 -71.19 4.83 57.79
C ASN A 677 -70.66 4.78 56.33
N THR A 678 -69.94 3.76 55.91
CA THR A 678 -69.83 2.37 56.39
C THR A 678 -68.66 1.73 55.63
N GLN A 679 -68.03 0.71 56.26
CA GLN A 679 -67.73 -0.65 55.75
C GLN A 679 -67.22 -0.80 54.29
N ALA A 680 -66.26 -1.67 53.99
CA ALA A 680 -65.63 -2.78 54.71
C ALA A 680 -64.26 -3.06 54.09
#